data_AF-A0A1V2MAH7-F1
#
_entry.id   AF-A0A1V2MAH7-F1
#
_cell.length_a   1.000
_cell.length_b   1.000
_cell.length_c   1.000
_cell.angle_alpha   90.00
_cell.angle_beta   90.00
_cell.angle_gamma   90.00
#
_symmetry.space_group_name_H-M   'P 1'
#
loop_
_entity.id
_entity.type
_entity.pdbx_description
1 polymer ?
#
loop_
_entity_poly.entity_id
_entity_poly.type
_entity_poly.pdbx_seq_one_letter_code
_entity_poly.pdbx_strand_id
1 'polypeptide(L)'
;MDLIFKLQSPLSFREGGQKGSKPLWAQNVLVLTKNFSLSKIQSDILNKGLSFVPTIDWNRNQRTQFKLDIQNYHRKIKLAAYFRNTQKQSKILPFRPTSFWTPSPEKLPPEINFLVKKDQKDFHKHIQWYTEKQNLSQEEQEALRELAQNKHIVIKPADKGSTVVILGRDQYIKEANRQLSDKIYYIKLKEPIFLKTVPVVHKIIDTLHQKKFINAKQKQYLKGEHEPRARRFYLLPKIHKDPQKWTVPFQIPPGRPIVSDCGSETYQTAEYIDYYLNPLSTRHPSYIKDTYHFISIIKDLKIPNNSCFFTIDIDSLYTNIDTKAGLLTVKNILRKYPDQNRPDKELLELLEINLTKNDFEFNGEYFLQIKGTAMGKKFSPAYANIFMADWEDGALNKCNKKPILYLRYLDDIFGIWTYSKEEFLEFINILDTHDPSIRLKYTFEDRSINFLDTTVYKGTNFDQDSKLDIKVYFKETDTHALLFKTSFHPKHTYKGLIKSQLIRFKRICTQQEDFKEAVKILFNSLRKRGYSRWFLRECLKKFEIPKQKTHKEGIPLITYYSTMSTSLNHQFKNNYKHIIANQGLLKNHQVISAYRRHQNLKDYLVRAKLSSLQQPKKKNILLGTFITLKYVHNRVKNRVFQIKQSFSPHTSNCIYLIFCKTCRIQYVGQTSNSILTRMYQHRYCIKNKREVHTPLVQHFLLHGWQAVRVTGIQSNSSWTEKERKNKERQWIYLLDTKQPHGLNVKSN
;
A
#
# COMPACT_ATOMS: atom_id res chain seq x y z
N MET A 1 -20.04 -18.16 31.36
CA MET A 1 -18.64 -17.67 31.36
C MET A 1 -17.67 -18.82 31.56
N ASP A 2 -17.86 -19.69 32.56
CA ASP A 2 -16.98 -20.84 32.80
C ASP A 2 -17.04 -21.92 31.70
N LEU A 3 -18.17 -22.08 31.01
CA LEU A 3 -18.30 -22.95 29.83
C LEU A 3 -17.38 -22.57 28.65
N ILE A 4 -16.98 -21.31 28.49
CA ILE A 4 -16.06 -20.88 27.41
C ILE A 4 -14.63 -21.36 27.70
N PHE A 5 -14.29 -21.59 28.97
CA PHE A 5 -12.94 -21.97 29.41
C PHE A 5 -12.84 -23.42 29.95
N LYS A 6 -13.97 -24.10 30.18
CA LYS A 6 -14.04 -25.51 30.57
C LYS A 6 -14.21 -26.38 29.33
N LEU A 7 -13.07 -26.84 28.79
CA LEU A 7 -12.85 -28.08 28.02
C LEU A 7 -11.42 -27.97 27.48
N GLN A 8 -10.48 -28.52 28.24
CA GLN A 8 -9.08 -28.65 27.83
C GLN A 8 -8.70 -30.13 27.87
N SER A 9 -8.51 -30.72 26.70
CA SER A 9 -7.68 -31.91 26.53
C SER A 9 -6.64 -31.60 25.45
N PRO A 10 -5.37 -32.00 25.62
CA PRO A 10 -4.37 -31.88 24.57
C PRO A 10 -4.65 -32.94 23.50
N LEU A 11 -4.98 -32.52 22.27
CA LEU A 11 -4.87 -33.39 21.10
C LEU A 11 -3.38 -33.63 20.85
N SER A 12 -2.93 -34.84 21.16
CA SER A 12 -1.63 -35.38 20.76
C SER A 12 -1.64 -35.65 19.26
N PHE A 13 -0.65 -35.14 18.54
CA PHE A 13 -0.41 -35.52 17.15
C PHE A 13 0.39 -36.82 17.15
N ARG A 14 -0.18 -37.89 16.57
CA ARG A 14 0.56 -39.11 16.22
C ARG A 14 1.30 -38.88 14.90
N GLU A 15 2.61 -39.10 14.92
CA GLU A 15 3.42 -39.27 13.72
C GLU A 15 3.27 -40.70 13.19
N GLY A 16 3.08 -40.85 11.88
CA GLY A 16 3.12 -42.16 11.21
C GLY A 16 2.73 -42.12 9.74
N GLY A 17 3.68 -42.46 8.86
CA GLY A 17 3.44 -42.92 7.48
C GLY A 17 4.13 -42.14 6.35
N GLN A 18 5.22 -42.69 5.80
CA GLN A 18 5.84 -42.25 4.54
C GLN A 18 5.17 -42.92 3.31
N LYS A 19 4.75 -42.12 2.32
CA LYS A 19 5.25 -42.07 0.92
C LYS A 19 4.31 -41.21 0.06
N GLY A 20 4.93 -40.39 -0.81
CA GLY A 20 4.35 -39.23 -1.50
C GLY A 20 4.64 -37.96 -0.71
N SER A 21 5.63 -37.15 -1.13
CA SER A 21 6.16 -36.02 -0.35
C SER A 21 5.10 -34.94 -0.08
N LYS A 22 4.36 -35.10 1.03
CA LYS A 22 3.38 -34.13 1.52
C LYS A 22 4.11 -32.87 2.04
N PRO A 23 3.52 -31.68 1.87
CA PRO A 23 4.08 -30.46 2.41
C PRO A 23 4.18 -30.50 3.94
N LEU A 24 5.30 -30.04 4.49
CA LEU A 24 5.56 -30.00 5.95
C LEU A 24 4.83 -28.80 6.57
N TRP A 25 3.91 -29.07 7.49
CA TRP A 25 3.13 -28.04 8.19
C TRP A 25 3.70 -27.77 9.58
N ALA A 26 4.14 -26.54 9.83
CA ALA A 26 4.31 -26.00 11.18
C ALA A 26 3.11 -25.10 11.52
N GLN A 27 2.80 -24.88 12.80
CA GLN A 27 1.54 -24.26 13.27
C GLN A 27 1.04 -23.05 12.45
N ASN A 28 1.92 -22.19 11.92
CA ASN A 28 1.59 -21.07 11.01
C ASN A 28 2.49 -20.96 9.76
N VAL A 29 3.30 -21.97 9.45
CA VAL A 29 4.33 -21.91 8.40
C VAL A 29 4.28 -23.16 7.52
N LEU A 30 4.33 -22.94 6.21
CA LEU A 30 4.35 -23.97 5.19
C LEU A 30 5.64 -23.91 4.40
N VAL A 31 6.45 -24.98 4.47
CA VAL A 31 7.69 -25.11 3.69
C VAL A 31 7.45 -26.05 2.52
N LEU A 32 7.62 -25.54 1.30
CA LEU A 32 7.35 -26.27 0.05
C LEU A 32 8.61 -26.63 -0.74
N THR A 33 9.75 -26.07 -0.34
CA THR A 33 11.06 -26.39 -0.94
C THR A 33 11.66 -27.60 -0.25
N LYS A 34 12.22 -28.53 -1.05
CA LYS A 34 12.96 -29.69 -0.53
C LYS A 34 14.41 -29.36 -0.16
N ASN A 35 14.94 -28.26 -0.71
CA ASN A 35 16.36 -27.89 -0.59
C ASN A 35 16.63 -26.95 0.60
N PHE A 36 15.65 -26.78 1.49
CA PHE A 36 15.76 -25.92 2.65
C PHE A 36 14.84 -26.42 3.76
N SER A 37 15.41 -26.62 4.94
CA SER A 37 14.69 -26.90 6.18
C SER A 37 14.85 -25.73 7.13
N LEU A 38 13.80 -25.47 7.92
CA LEU A 38 13.86 -24.45 8.96
C LEU A 38 14.54 -25.02 10.20
N SER A 39 15.46 -24.25 10.79
CA SER A 39 15.87 -24.51 12.18
C SER A 39 14.69 -24.25 13.12
N LYS A 40 14.74 -24.80 14.35
CA LYS A 40 13.72 -24.57 15.38
C LYS A 40 13.51 -23.07 15.62
N ILE A 41 14.59 -22.30 15.75
CA ILE A 41 14.58 -20.86 15.99
C ILE A 41 13.94 -20.10 14.81
N GLN A 42 14.29 -20.46 13.56
CA GLN A 42 13.68 -19.86 12.37
C GLN A 42 12.17 -20.14 12.32
N SER A 43 11.75 -21.37 12.64
CA SER A 43 10.34 -21.74 12.75
C SER A 43 9.62 -20.93 13.82
N ASP A 44 10.21 -20.79 15.01
CA ASP A 44 9.62 -20.05 16.13
C ASP A 44 9.37 -18.58 15.78
N ILE A 45 10.32 -17.91 15.11
CA ILE A 45 10.15 -16.52 14.64
C ILE A 45 9.00 -16.41 13.64
N LEU A 46 8.98 -17.28 12.63
CA LEU A 46 7.95 -17.24 11.60
C LEU A 46 6.56 -17.54 12.18
N ASN A 47 6.47 -18.39 13.21
CA ASN A 47 5.24 -18.67 13.95
C ASN A 47 4.72 -17.48 14.79
N LYS A 48 5.57 -16.51 15.15
CA LYS A 48 5.12 -15.21 15.69
C LYS A 48 4.27 -14.45 14.66
N GLY A 49 4.40 -14.76 13.37
CA GLY A 49 3.59 -14.26 12.27
C GLY A 49 4.14 -12.98 11.64
N LEU A 50 3.87 -12.77 10.35
CA LEU A 50 4.45 -11.66 9.56
C LEU A 50 4.09 -10.25 10.07
N SER A 51 3.02 -10.13 10.87
CA SER A 51 2.63 -8.86 11.51
C SER A 51 3.43 -8.52 12.77
N PHE A 52 4.24 -9.46 13.28
CA PHE A 52 5.08 -9.25 14.45
C PHE A 52 6.13 -8.16 14.19
N VAL A 53 6.15 -7.16 15.05
CA VAL A 53 7.16 -6.11 15.11
C VAL A 53 8.23 -6.46 16.15
N PRO A 54 9.49 -6.66 15.74
CA PRO A 54 10.63 -6.71 16.64
C PRO A 54 10.83 -5.39 17.38
N THR A 55 11.29 -5.44 18.63
CA THR A 55 11.72 -4.26 19.37
C THR A 55 12.88 -3.61 18.62
N ILE A 56 12.86 -2.27 18.54
CA ILE A 56 13.95 -1.49 17.95
C ILE A 56 14.40 -0.48 18.98
N ASP A 57 15.67 -0.53 19.35
CA ASP A 57 16.27 0.46 20.24
C ASP A 57 16.35 1.83 19.59
N TRP A 58 16.39 2.83 20.47
CA TRP A 58 16.42 4.22 20.10
C TRP A 58 17.72 4.60 19.37
N ASN A 59 17.61 4.91 18.07
CA ASN A 59 18.76 5.27 17.24
C ASN A 59 18.68 6.70 16.66
N ARG A 60 19.78 7.16 16.03
CA ARG A 60 19.89 8.52 15.45
C ARG A 60 18.81 8.83 14.40
N ASN A 61 18.40 7.84 13.62
CA ASN A 61 17.37 8.01 12.60
C ASN A 61 16.00 8.22 13.25
N GLN A 62 15.68 7.44 14.28
CA GLN A 62 14.45 7.60 15.05
C GLN A 62 14.40 8.95 15.78
N ARG A 63 15.52 9.42 16.34
CA ARG A 63 15.63 10.77 16.92
C ARG A 63 15.28 11.86 15.90
N THR A 64 15.88 11.76 14.71
CA THR A 64 15.67 12.72 13.62
C THR A 64 14.20 12.69 13.17
N GLN A 65 13.64 11.50 13.01
CA GLN A 65 12.25 11.34 12.66
C GLN A 65 11.30 11.91 13.73
N PHE A 66 11.56 11.66 15.02
CA PHE A 66 10.73 12.19 16.10
C PHE A 66 10.77 13.72 16.15
N LYS A 67 11.92 14.35 15.85
CA LYS A 67 11.99 15.81 15.66
C LYS A 67 11.05 16.29 14.55
N LEU A 68 11.04 15.62 13.40
CA LEU A 68 10.11 15.92 12.30
C LEU A 68 8.65 15.69 12.72
N ASP A 69 8.40 14.69 13.54
CA ASP A 69 7.06 14.35 14.04
C ASP A 69 6.50 15.45 14.95
N ILE A 70 7.33 15.93 15.88
CA ILE A 70 7.02 17.08 16.74
C ILE A 70 6.77 18.32 15.87
N GLN A 71 7.64 18.60 14.90
CA GLN A 71 7.46 19.76 14.00
C GLN A 71 6.14 19.69 13.24
N ASN A 72 5.76 18.50 12.74
CA ASN A 72 4.48 18.29 12.06
C ASN A 72 3.28 18.45 13.00
N TYR A 73 3.41 18.00 14.25
CA TYR A 73 2.42 18.21 15.30
C TYR A 73 2.25 19.71 15.61
N HIS A 74 3.36 20.41 15.86
CA HIS A 74 3.36 21.86 16.07
C HIS A 74 2.75 22.60 14.88
N ARG A 75 3.07 22.20 13.64
CA ARG A 75 2.47 22.77 12.44
C ARG A 75 0.96 22.64 12.44
N LYS A 76 0.40 21.49 12.82
CA LYS A 76 -1.06 21.29 12.90
C LYS A 76 -1.71 22.21 13.95
N ILE A 77 -1.07 22.38 15.11
CA ILE A 77 -1.53 23.32 16.14
C ILE A 77 -1.50 24.76 15.61
N LYS A 78 -0.40 25.17 14.97
CA LYS A 78 -0.25 26.49 14.37
C LYS A 78 -1.33 26.77 13.34
N LEU A 79 -1.63 25.80 12.48
CA LEU A 79 -2.70 25.93 11.47
C LEU A 79 -4.07 26.03 12.12
N ALA A 80 -4.37 25.20 13.12
CA ALA A 80 -5.63 25.26 13.86
C ALA A 80 -5.81 26.63 14.55
N ALA A 81 -4.75 27.17 15.16
CA ALA A 81 -4.76 28.47 15.80
C ALA A 81 -4.91 29.62 14.79
N TYR A 82 -4.21 29.55 13.65
CA TYR A 82 -4.23 30.60 12.62
C TYR A 82 -5.62 30.70 11.94
N PHE A 83 -6.26 29.57 11.65
CA PHE A 83 -7.57 29.54 11.00
C PHE A 83 -8.75 29.45 11.99
N ARG A 84 -8.53 29.72 13.28
CA ARG A 84 -9.56 29.56 14.34
C ARG A 84 -10.81 30.41 14.12
N ASN A 85 -10.65 31.57 13.47
CA ASN A 85 -11.73 32.54 13.20
C ASN A 85 -12.22 32.47 11.75
N THR A 86 -11.68 31.57 10.93
CA THR A 86 -12.08 31.43 9.54
C THR A 86 -13.25 30.45 9.47
N GLN A 87 -14.38 30.85 8.89
CA GLN A 87 -15.47 29.93 8.62
C GLN A 87 -14.95 28.82 7.68
N LYS A 88 -14.99 27.55 8.12
CA LYS A 88 -14.63 26.37 7.31
C LYS A 88 -15.66 26.17 6.19
N GLN A 89 -15.66 27.02 5.16
CA GLN A 89 -16.68 26.97 4.10
C GLN A 89 -16.21 26.41 2.76
N SER A 90 -14.91 26.30 2.47
CA SER A 90 -14.47 25.72 1.19
C SER A 90 -14.37 24.20 1.26
N LYS A 91 -15.15 23.48 0.43
CA LYS A 91 -14.92 22.05 0.15
C LYS A 91 -13.45 21.83 -0.20
N ILE A 92 -12.76 20.94 0.51
CA ILE A 92 -11.38 20.58 0.19
C ILE A 92 -11.40 19.86 -1.16
N LEU A 93 -10.87 20.50 -2.19
CA LEU A 93 -10.77 19.87 -3.51
C LEU A 93 -9.77 18.70 -3.46
N PRO A 94 -10.12 17.53 -4.03
CA PRO A 94 -9.25 16.35 -4.06
C PRO A 94 -8.05 16.54 -4.99
N PHE A 95 -7.12 15.58 -4.96
CA PHE A 95 -5.94 15.50 -5.84
C PHE A 95 -4.98 16.68 -5.68
N ARG A 96 -4.55 17.00 -4.46
CA ARG A 96 -3.62 18.10 -4.22
C ARG A 96 -2.34 17.62 -3.54
N PRO A 97 -1.17 18.14 -3.91
CA PRO A 97 0.05 17.88 -3.16
C PRO A 97 -0.11 18.37 -1.72
N THR A 98 0.59 17.71 -0.80
CA THR A 98 0.61 18.12 0.61
C THR A 98 1.25 19.50 0.74
N SER A 99 0.57 20.42 1.43
CA SER A 99 1.12 21.74 1.71
C SER A 99 2.12 21.69 2.87
N PHE A 100 3.30 22.27 2.65
CA PHE A 100 4.34 22.48 3.67
C PHE A 100 4.27 23.87 4.32
N TRP A 101 3.32 24.71 3.91
CA TRP A 101 3.18 26.04 4.46
C TRP A 101 2.84 25.99 5.96
N THR A 102 3.39 26.95 6.71
CA THR A 102 3.13 27.20 8.12
C THR A 102 3.04 28.71 8.34
N PRO A 103 2.13 29.20 9.20
CA PRO A 103 2.06 30.62 9.55
C PRO A 103 3.33 31.06 10.27
N SER A 104 3.69 32.35 10.11
CA SER A 104 4.81 32.96 10.83
C SER A 104 4.50 33.09 12.33
N PRO A 105 5.52 33.04 13.21
CA PRO A 105 5.33 33.13 14.66
C PRO A 105 4.59 34.40 15.13
N GLU A 106 4.77 35.52 14.44
CA GLU A 106 4.14 36.82 14.73
C GLU A 106 2.62 36.81 14.53
N LYS A 107 2.12 35.95 13.63
CA LYS A 107 0.68 35.84 13.33
C LYS A 107 -0.04 34.85 14.25
N LEU A 108 0.63 34.36 15.29
CA LEU A 108 0.12 33.34 16.19
C LEU A 108 0.00 33.88 17.62
N PRO A 109 -0.97 33.39 18.41
CA PRO A 109 -1.03 33.69 19.82
C PRO A 109 0.27 33.32 20.55
N PRO A 110 0.77 34.14 21.50
CA PRO A 110 2.02 33.89 22.24
C PRO A 110 2.09 32.50 22.89
N GLU A 111 0.94 31.99 23.34
CA GLU A 111 0.75 30.68 23.97
C GLU A 111 1.21 29.53 23.05
N ILE A 112 0.98 29.67 21.74
CA ILE A 112 1.37 28.66 20.75
C ILE A 112 2.90 28.63 20.63
N ASN A 113 3.53 29.80 20.59
CA ASN A 113 4.99 29.89 20.54
C ASN A 113 5.62 29.38 21.85
N PHE A 114 5.00 29.66 22.99
CA PHE A 114 5.43 29.14 24.29
C PHE A 114 5.30 27.61 24.36
N LEU A 115 4.18 27.04 23.91
CA LEU A 115 3.98 25.58 23.83
C LEU A 115 5.09 24.93 23.00
N VAL A 116 5.36 25.48 21.81
CA VAL A 116 6.40 24.95 20.90
C VAL A 116 7.78 24.95 21.59
N LYS A 117 8.15 26.06 22.25
CA LYS A 117 9.42 26.15 22.98
C LYS A 117 9.47 25.15 24.15
N LYS A 118 8.36 25.00 24.89
CA LYS A 118 8.28 24.06 26.02
C LYS A 118 8.44 22.61 25.56
N ASP A 119 7.68 22.18 24.57
CA ASP A 119 7.78 20.82 24.02
C ASP A 119 9.18 20.52 23.48
N GLN A 120 9.83 21.51 22.85
CA GLN A 120 11.21 21.38 22.41
C GLN A 120 12.18 21.21 23.59
N LYS A 121 12.03 22.00 24.65
CA LYS A 121 12.86 21.86 25.87
C LYS A 121 12.68 20.48 26.51
N ASP A 122 11.44 20.03 26.64
CA ASP A 122 11.09 18.73 27.21
C ASP A 122 11.67 17.59 26.37
N PHE A 123 11.57 17.68 25.04
CA PHE A 123 12.18 16.69 24.14
C PHE A 123 13.70 16.55 24.35
N HIS A 124 14.43 17.66 24.52
CA HIS A 124 15.87 17.62 24.72
C HIS A 124 16.27 17.05 26.10
N LYS A 125 15.45 17.26 27.14
CA LYS A 125 15.68 16.69 28.47
C LYS A 125 15.57 15.17 28.50
N HIS A 126 14.60 14.61 27.77
CA HIS A 126 14.25 13.18 27.88
C HIS A 126 15.01 12.24 26.93
N ILE A 127 15.88 12.75 26.04
CA ILE A 127 16.44 11.95 24.93
C ILE A 127 17.54 10.95 25.35
N GLN A 128 18.05 11.03 26.59
CA GLN A 128 19.26 10.34 27.02
C GLN A 128 19.03 9.00 27.77
N TRP A 129 17.80 8.61 28.13
CA TRP A 129 17.59 7.64 29.22
C TRP A 129 16.66 6.45 28.94
N TYR A 130 16.44 6.04 27.68
CA TYR A 130 15.49 4.96 27.39
C TYR A 130 16.11 3.82 26.57
N THR A 131 16.10 2.63 27.17
CA THR A 131 16.37 1.33 26.52
C THR A 131 15.08 0.55 26.44
N GLU A 132 14.80 -0.08 25.30
CA GLU A 132 13.60 -0.89 25.15
C GLU A 132 13.87 -2.35 25.56
N LYS A 133 12.87 -3.00 26.16
CA LYS A 133 12.97 -4.43 26.42
C LYS A 133 12.92 -5.20 25.10
N GLN A 134 13.98 -5.95 24.81
CA GLN A 134 14.04 -6.80 23.64
C GLN A 134 12.94 -7.87 23.68
N ASN A 135 12.28 -8.07 22.54
CA ASN A 135 11.23 -9.08 22.39
C ASN A 135 11.64 -10.24 21.45
N LEU A 136 12.89 -10.22 21.00
CA LEU A 136 13.58 -11.31 20.30
C LEU A 136 14.90 -11.61 21.03
N SER A 137 15.27 -12.89 21.12
CA SER A 137 16.62 -13.29 21.56
C SER A 137 17.67 -12.95 20.50
N GLN A 138 18.95 -13.02 20.87
CA GLN A 138 20.06 -12.80 19.92
C GLN A 138 20.05 -13.85 18.80
N GLU A 139 19.78 -15.11 19.14
CA GLU A 139 19.61 -16.20 18.18
C GLU A 139 18.43 -15.93 17.24
N GLU A 140 17.32 -15.40 17.76
CA GLU A 140 16.18 -15.06 16.93
C GLU A 140 16.48 -13.90 15.97
N GLN A 141 17.28 -12.93 16.41
CA GLN A 141 17.74 -11.85 15.54
C GLN A 141 18.67 -12.36 14.44
N GLU A 142 19.56 -13.31 14.74
CA GLU A 142 20.42 -13.94 13.73
C GLU A 142 19.60 -14.71 12.70
N ALA A 143 18.69 -15.58 13.17
CA ALA A 143 17.81 -16.34 12.29
C ALA A 143 16.95 -15.44 11.38
N LEU A 144 16.49 -14.28 11.86
CA LEU A 144 15.81 -13.29 11.02
C LEU A 144 16.75 -12.74 9.93
N ARG A 145 18.01 -12.45 10.26
CA ARG A 145 19.01 -11.99 9.28
C ARG A 145 19.30 -13.05 8.23
N GLU A 146 19.52 -14.29 8.64
CA GLU A 146 19.75 -15.44 7.75
C GLU A 146 18.60 -15.60 6.75
N LEU A 147 17.36 -15.65 7.24
CA LEU A 147 16.17 -15.77 6.40
C LEU A 147 16.03 -14.59 5.43
N ALA A 148 16.32 -13.36 5.88
CA ALA A 148 16.22 -12.16 5.03
C ALA A 148 17.33 -12.05 3.97
N GLN A 149 18.48 -12.70 4.20
CA GLN A 149 19.63 -12.69 3.29
C GLN A 149 19.63 -13.88 2.32
N ASN A 150 18.93 -14.97 2.66
CA ASN A 150 18.84 -16.14 1.80
C ASN A 150 18.11 -15.80 0.48
N LYS A 151 18.84 -15.87 -0.64
CA LYS A 151 18.33 -15.56 -1.99
C LYS A 151 17.75 -16.77 -2.72
N HIS A 152 17.95 -17.98 -2.19
CA HIS A 152 17.49 -19.24 -2.77
C HIS A 152 16.06 -19.61 -2.35
N ILE A 153 15.52 -18.92 -1.34
CA ILE A 153 14.13 -19.06 -0.91
C ILE A 153 13.34 -17.78 -1.18
N VAL A 154 12.03 -17.94 -1.30
CA VAL A 154 11.06 -16.85 -1.44
C VAL A 154 10.01 -17.02 -0.35
N ILE A 155 9.95 -16.04 0.54
CA ILE A 155 8.98 -16.00 1.64
C ILE A 155 7.81 -15.09 1.24
N LYS A 156 6.59 -15.61 1.28
CA LYS A 156 5.36 -14.88 0.97
C LYS A 156 4.26 -15.18 1.98
N PRO A 157 3.37 -14.22 2.27
CA PRO A 157 2.09 -14.58 2.88
C PRO A 157 1.28 -15.40 1.88
N ALA A 158 0.55 -16.39 2.38
CA ALA A 158 -0.51 -17.05 1.63
C ALA A 158 -1.56 -16.04 1.17
N ASP A 159 -2.23 -16.35 0.06
CA ASP A 159 -3.32 -15.53 -0.48
C ASP A 159 -4.52 -15.42 0.48
N LYS A 160 -4.79 -16.50 1.23
CA LYS A 160 -5.84 -16.59 2.26
C LYS A 160 -5.27 -17.33 3.48
N GLY A 161 -5.78 -17.05 4.69
CA GLY A 161 -5.48 -17.82 5.91
C GLY A 161 -4.26 -17.38 6.74
N SER A 162 -3.56 -16.30 6.37
CA SER A 162 -2.42 -15.72 7.13
C SER A 162 -1.16 -16.60 7.28
N THR A 163 -1.14 -17.81 6.71
CA THR A 163 0.03 -18.71 6.71
C THR A 163 1.25 -18.09 6.01
N VAL A 164 2.44 -18.35 6.55
CA VAL A 164 3.71 -17.99 5.90
C VAL A 164 4.14 -19.13 4.99
N VAL A 165 4.37 -18.84 3.71
CA VAL A 165 4.77 -19.84 2.71
C VAL A 165 6.22 -19.60 2.30
N ILE A 166 7.03 -20.65 2.36
CA ILE A 166 8.41 -20.67 1.89
C ILE A 166 8.50 -21.55 0.64
N LEU A 167 8.85 -20.91 -0.48
CA LEU A 167 9.09 -21.55 -1.76
C LEU A 167 10.57 -21.50 -2.11
N GLY A 168 11.04 -22.49 -2.87
CA GLY A 168 12.32 -22.38 -3.56
C GLY A 168 12.21 -21.29 -4.62
N ARG A 169 13.30 -20.55 -4.85
CA ARG A 169 13.33 -19.49 -5.88
C ARG A 169 12.88 -20.03 -7.24
N ASP A 170 13.35 -21.20 -7.63
CA ASP A 170 13.04 -21.81 -8.93
C ASP A 170 11.58 -22.25 -9.01
N GLN A 171 11.01 -22.76 -7.91
CA GLN A 171 9.57 -23.07 -7.81
C GLN A 171 8.73 -21.81 -8.04
N TYR A 172 9.12 -20.69 -7.41
CA TYR A 172 8.43 -19.41 -7.54
C TYR A 172 8.52 -18.84 -8.96
N ILE A 173 9.70 -18.91 -9.58
CA ILE A 173 9.91 -18.48 -10.98
C ILE A 173 9.13 -19.38 -11.94
N LYS A 174 9.10 -20.69 -11.72
CA LYS A 174 8.34 -21.65 -12.53
C LYS A 174 6.85 -21.32 -12.57
N GLU A 175 6.23 -21.06 -11.41
CA GLU A 175 4.82 -20.67 -11.37
C GLU A 175 4.56 -19.31 -12.03
N ALA A 176 5.46 -18.34 -11.83
CA ALA A 176 5.32 -17.04 -12.49
C ALA A 176 5.42 -17.18 -14.02
N ASN A 177 6.39 -17.94 -14.52
CA ASN A 177 6.58 -18.15 -15.95
C ASN A 177 5.44 -18.96 -16.57
N ARG A 178 4.82 -19.89 -15.84
CA ARG A 178 3.58 -20.56 -16.30
C ARG A 178 2.48 -19.56 -16.62
N GLN A 179 2.30 -18.53 -15.79
CA GLN A 179 1.30 -17.48 -16.04
C GLN A 179 1.76 -16.49 -17.13
N LEU A 180 3.01 -16.03 -17.05
CA LEU A 180 3.56 -15.00 -17.96
C LEU A 180 3.83 -15.51 -19.38
N SER A 181 3.84 -16.83 -19.59
CA SER A 181 3.92 -17.44 -20.93
C SER A 181 2.57 -17.54 -21.64
N ASP A 182 1.47 -17.26 -20.94
CA ASP A 182 0.14 -17.25 -21.54
C ASP A 182 -0.03 -16.01 -22.44
N LYS A 183 0.00 -16.24 -23.75
CA LYS A 183 -0.10 -15.21 -24.79
C LYS A 183 -1.48 -14.56 -24.89
N ILE A 184 -2.50 -15.14 -24.25
CA ILE A 184 -3.84 -14.52 -24.15
C ILE A 184 -3.77 -13.30 -23.22
N TYR A 185 -2.97 -13.36 -22.16
CA TYR A 185 -2.93 -12.32 -21.13
C TYR A 185 -1.68 -11.47 -21.17
N TYR A 186 -0.53 -12.00 -21.63
CA TYR A 186 0.76 -11.33 -21.54
C TYR A 186 1.60 -11.39 -22.81
N ILE A 187 2.38 -10.34 -23.04
CA ILE A 187 3.41 -10.28 -24.07
C ILE A 187 4.74 -9.90 -23.42
N LYS A 188 5.82 -10.61 -23.78
CA LYS A 188 7.17 -10.28 -23.34
C LYS A 188 7.71 -9.07 -24.12
N LEU A 189 8.30 -8.11 -23.42
CA LEU A 189 8.86 -6.89 -23.98
C LEU A 189 10.39 -6.91 -23.98
N LYS A 190 11.00 -6.27 -24.99
CA LYS A 190 12.46 -6.04 -25.04
C LYS A 190 12.90 -4.99 -24.01
N GLU A 191 12.08 -3.97 -23.80
CA GLU A 191 12.33 -2.86 -22.89
C GLU A 191 11.01 -2.35 -22.27
N PRO A 192 11.04 -1.73 -21.09
CA PRO A 192 9.85 -1.16 -20.48
C PRO A 192 9.30 0.01 -21.31
N ILE A 193 7.97 0.16 -21.32
CA ILE A 193 7.28 1.18 -22.10
C ILE A 193 6.78 2.36 -21.26
N PHE A 194 6.73 2.23 -19.92
CA PHE A 194 6.16 3.27 -19.05
C PHE A 194 6.76 4.68 -19.29
N LEU A 195 8.06 4.78 -19.61
CA LEU A 195 8.72 6.05 -19.94
C LEU A 195 8.17 6.70 -21.22
N LYS A 196 7.72 5.89 -22.18
CA LYS A 196 7.04 6.34 -23.42
C LYS A 196 5.59 6.71 -23.15
N THR A 197 4.97 6.14 -22.12
CA THR A 197 3.58 6.43 -21.69
C THR A 197 3.46 7.78 -20.97
N VAL A 198 4.47 8.20 -20.19
CA VAL A 198 4.50 9.49 -19.47
C VAL A 198 4.05 10.69 -20.30
N PRO A 199 4.63 10.99 -21.48
CA PRO A 199 4.22 12.16 -22.27
C PRO A 199 2.76 12.08 -22.75
N VAL A 200 2.24 10.88 -23.01
CA VAL A 200 0.84 10.68 -23.43
C VAL A 200 -0.11 11.04 -22.29
N VAL A 201 0.16 10.52 -21.08
CA VAL A 201 -0.61 10.84 -19.87
C VAL A 201 -0.54 12.34 -19.57
N HIS A 202 0.65 12.94 -19.66
CA HIS A 202 0.82 14.37 -19.43
C HIS A 202 0.01 15.22 -20.40
N LYS A 203 -0.06 14.84 -21.68
CA LYS A 203 -0.87 15.53 -22.69
C LYS A 203 -2.35 15.58 -22.27
N ILE A 204 -2.90 14.45 -21.81
CA ILE A 204 -4.30 14.39 -21.36
C ILE A 204 -4.52 15.27 -20.11
N ILE A 205 -3.60 15.23 -19.15
CA ILE A 205 -3.66 16.09 -17.95
C ILE A 205 -3.56 17.57 -18.34
N ASP A 206 -2.74 17.92 -19.33
CA ASP A 206 -2.62 19.28 -19.84
C ASP A 206 -3.93 19.72 -20.51
N THR A 207 -4.60 18.85 -21.28
CA THR A 207 -5.94 19.09 -21.83
C THR A 207 -6.99 19.31 -20.73
N LEU A 208 -7.01 18.46 -19.69
CA LEU A 208 -7.92 18.62 -18.55
C LEU A 208 -7.78 20.00 -17.89
N HIS A 209 -6.53 20.49 -17.78
CA HIS A 209 -6.25 21.81 -17.24
C HIS A 209 -6.68 22.94 -18.18
N GLN A 210 -6.40 22.82 -19.49
CA GLN A 210 -6.82 23.80 -20.50
C GLN A 210 -8.35 23.94 -20.54
N LYS A 211 -9.07 22.82 -20.45
CA LYS A 211 -10.54 22.77 -20.37
C LYS A 211 -11.10 23.14 -18.99
N LYS A 212 -10.26 23.55 -18.03
CA LYS A 212 -10.64 23.98 -16.67
C LYS A 212 -11.33 22.92 -15.80
N PHE A 213 -11.23 21.63 -16.15
CA PHE A 213 -11.69 20.54 -15.26
C PHE A 213 -10.81 20.39 -14.01
N ILE A 214 -9.54 20.81 -14.09
CA ILE A 214 -8.59 20.76 -12.98
C ILE A 214 -7.81 22.07 -12.86
N ASN A 215 -7.41 22.42 -11.64
CA ASN A 215 -6.51 23.56 -11.37
C ASN A 215 -5.02 23.16 -11.40
N ALA A 216 -4.12 24.14 -11.30
CA ALA A 216 -2.67 23.93 -11.32
C ALA A 216 -2.16 22.96 -10.25
N LYS A 217 -2.74 22.97 -9.03
CA LYS A 217 -2.34 22.03 -7.96
C LYS A 217 -2.76 20.61 -8.30
N GLN A 218 -3.95 20.43 -8.87
CA GLN A 218 -4.43 19.12 -9.33
C GLN A 218 -3.62 18.59 -10.50
N LYS A 219 -3.28 19.45 -11.46
CA LYS A 219 -2.34 19.13 -12.52
C LYS A 219 -1.00 18.63 -11.99
N GLN A 220 -0.41 19.34 -11.02
CA GLN A 220 0.85 18.92 -10.39
C GLN A 220 0.73 17.55 -9.72
N TYR A 221 -0.36 17.31 -8.99
CA TYR A 221 -0.61 16.02 -8.33
C TYR A 221 -0.75 14.88 -9.35
N LEU A 222 -1.58 15.08 -10.38
CA LEU A 222 -1.90 14.04 -11.36
C LEU A 222 -0.71 13.67 -12.25
N LYS A 223 0.23 14.60 -12.49
CA LYS A 223 1.50 14.29 -13.19
C LYS A 223 2.44 13.39 -12.38
N GLY A 224 2.19 13.25 -11.07
CA GLY A 224 2.94 12.33 -10.22
C GLY A 224 4.40 12.73 -9.98
N GLU A 225 5.23 11.72 -9.72
CA GLU A 225 6.67 11.92 -9.49
C GLU A 225 7.42 12.11 -10.82
N HIS A 226 8.47 12.94 -10.80
CA HIS A 226 9.31 13.17 -11.99
C HIS A 226 9.99 11.89 -12.51
N GLU A 227 10.27 10.93 -11.63
CA GLU A 227 10.85 9.63 -11.95
C GLU A 227 9.86 8.53 -11.55
N PRO A 228 8.94 8.13 -12.45
CA PRO A 228 7.98 7.08 -12.13
C PRO A 228 8.69 5.75 -11.87
N ARG A 229 8.21 5.04 -10.85
CA ARG A 229 8.72 3.72 -10.48
C ARG A 229 8.15 2.68 -11.43
N ALA A 230 9.03 1.85 -12.01
CA ALA A 230 8.61 0.66 -12.77
C ALA A 230 7.72 -0.27 -11.92
N ARG A 231 6.66 -0.79 -12.53
CA ARG A 231 5.75 -1.74 -11.88
C ARG A 231 6.46 -3.06 -11.63
N ARG A 232 6.07 -3.74 -10.56
CA ARG A 232 6.69 -5.00 -10.11
C ARG A 232 5.65 -6.09 -10.01
N PHE A 233 5.89 -7.20 -10.68
CA PHE A 233 5.05 -8.39 -10.56
C PHE A 233 5.49 -9.27 -9.40
N TYR A 234 4.53 -9.78 -8.65
CA TYR A 234 4.75 -10.85 -7.68
C TYR A 234 3.51 -11.70 -7.49
N LEU A 235 3.73 -12.93 -7.07
CA LEU A 235 2.69 -13.90 -6.73
C LEU A 235 2.45 -13.98 -5.21
N LEU A 236 1.19 -14.24 -4.84
CA LEU A 236 0.77 -14.74 -3.53
C LEU A 236 0.31 -16.21 -3.64
N PRO A 237 0.90 -17.17 -2.90
CA PRO A 237 0.53 -18.58 -3.01
C PRO A 237 -0.91 -18.88 -2.58
N LYS A 238 -1.71 -19.51 -3.46
CA LYS A 238 -3.10 -19.93 -3.17
C LYS A 238 -3.15 -21.36 -2.59
N ILE A 239 -2.64 -21.52 -1.38
CA ILE A 239 -2.55 -22.82 -0.70
C ILE A 239 -3.90 -23.41 -0.26
N HIS A 240 -4.98 -22.64 -0.36
CA HIS A 240 -6.35 -23.06 -0.05
C HIS A 240 -7.04 -23.80 -1.20
N LYS A 241 -6.39 -23.90 -2.37
CA LYS A 241 -6.86 -24.71 -3.48
C LYS A 241 -6.40 -26.14 -3.28
N ASP A 242 -7.16 -27.08 -3.83
CA ASP A 242 -6.87 -28.52 -3.79
C ASP A 242 -5.39 -28.79 -4.16
N PRO A 243 -4.59 -29.40 -3.25
CA PRO A 243 -3.19 -29.75 -3.50
C PRO A 243 -2.95 -30.60 -4.74
N GLN A 244 -3.94 -31.39 -5.19
CA GLN A 244 -3.83 -32.18 -6.42
C GLN A 244 -3.85 -31.28 -7.67
N LYS A 245 -4.55 -30.14 -7.61
CA LYS A 245 -4.70 -29.17 -8.69
C LYS A 245 -3.67 -28.04 -8.62
N TRP A 246 -2.66 -28.18 -7.77
CA TRP A 246 -1.55 -27.23 -7.72
C TRP A 246 -0.74 -27.27 -9.02
N THR A 247 -0.09 -26.16 -9.38
CA THR A 247 0.75 -26.06 -10.60
C THR A 247 1.70 -27.23 -10.75
N VAL A 248 2.31 -27.63 -9.64
CA VAL A 248 2.86 -28.97 -9.51
C VAL A 248 2.17 -29.59 -8.30
N PRO A 249 1.46 -30.72 -8.48
CA PRO A 249 0.71 -31.36 -7.40
C PRO A 249 1.55 -31.50 -6.14
N PHE A 250 0.98 -31.07 -5.01
CA PHE A 250 1.59 -31.07 -3.67
C PHE A 250 2.91 -30.30 -3.50
N GLN A 251 3.41 -29.61 -4.52
CA GLN A 251 4.73 -28.94 -4.49
C GLN A 251 4.65 -27.45 -4.77
N ILE A 252 3.94 -27.02 -5.81
CA ILE A 252 3.91 -25.62 -6.25
C ILE A 252 2.46 -25.14 -6.35
N PRO A 253 1.93 -24.41 -5.35
CA PRO A 253 0.58 -23.88 -5.40
C PRO A 253 0.47 -22.81 -6.49
N PRO A 254 -0.74 -22.63 -7.08
CA PRO A 254 -0.98 -21.57 -8.03
C PRO A 254 -0.81 -20.21 -7.35
N GLY A 255 -0.26 -19.24 -8.07
CA GLY A 255 -0.05 -17.88 -7.56
C GLY A 255 -1.22 -16.96 -7.90
N ARG A 256 -1.62 -16.06 -6.99
CA ARG A 256 -2.38 -14.85 -7.36
C ARG A 256 -1.41 -13.81 -7.92
N PRO A 257 -1.51 -13.43 -9.20
CA PRO A 257 -0.66 -12.40 -9.78
C PRO A 257 -1.03 -11.01 -9.23
N ILE A 258 -0.02 -10.25 -8.80
CA ILE A 258 -0.18 -8.86 -8.36
C ILE A 258 0.84 -8.00 -9.09
N VAL A 259 0.38 -6.87 -9.65
CA VAL A 259 1.24 -5.86 -10.26
C VAL A 259 1.25 -4.62 -9.37
N SER A 260 2.38 -4.36 -8.72
CA SER A 260 2.53 -3.19 -7.84
C SER A 260 2.68 -1.91 -8.66
N ASP A 261 1.59 -1.15 -8.76
CA ASP A 261 1.49 0.11 -9.49
C ASP A 261 1.96 1.35 -8.70
N CYS A 262 2.38 1.20 -7.43
CA CYS A 262 2.71 2.36 -6.59
C CYS A 262 3.80 3.23 -7.23
N GLY A 263 3.54 4.53 -7.34
CA GLY A 263 4.49 5.50 -7.90
C GLY A 263 4.74 5.33 -9.40
N SER A 264 3.91 4.58 -10.13
CA SER A 264 3.96 4.55 -11.59
C SER A 264 3.43 5.87 -12.19
N GLU A 265 3.67 6.07 -13.48
CA GLU A 265 3.19 7.19 -14.30
C GLU A 265 1.66 7.29 -14.39
N THR A 266 0.96 6.21 -14.04
CA THR A 266 -0.50 6.17 -14.05
C THR A 266 -1.12 6.11 -12.64
N TYR A 267 -0.30 6.03 -11.59
CA TYR A 267 -0.77 5.77 -10.22
C TYR A 267 -1.75 6.84 -9.71
N GLN A 268 -1.48 8.12 -9.96
CA GLN A 268 -2.37 9.21 -9.57
C GLN A 268 -3.60 9.30 -10.49
N THR A 269 -3.44 9.01 -11.79
CA THR A 269 -4.59 8.97 -12.72
C THR A 269 -5.56 7.85 -12.39
N ALA A 270 -5.08 6.72 -11.85
CA ALA A 270 -5.96 5.65 -11.40
C ALA A 270 -6.87 6.09 -10.23
N GLU A 271 -6.41 7.00 -9.37
CA GLU A 271 -7.23 7.61 -8.30
C GLU A 271 -8.26 8.58 -8.88
N TYR A 272 -7.87 9.35 -9.89
CA TYR A 272 -8.76 10.27 -10.59
C TYR A 272 -9.90 9.54 -11.30
N ILE A 273 -9.59 8.40 -11.95
CA ILE A 273 -10.59 7.55 -12.59
C ILE A 273 -11.56 6.98 -11.55
N ASP A 274 -11.02 6.40 -10.47
CA ASP A 274 -11.82 5.79 -9.39
C ASP A 274 -12.82 6.78 -8.78
N TYR A 275 -12.41 8.03 -8.58
CA TYR A 275 -13.27 9.09 -8.03
C TYR A 275 -14.57 9.28 -8.82
N TYR A 276 -14.54 9.14 -10.15
CA TYR A 276 -15.73 9.27 -10.99
C TYR A 276 -16.45 7.94 -11.22
N LEU A 277 -15.74 6.81 -11.28
CA LEU A 277 -16.37 5.50 -11.50
C LEU A 277 -17.03 4.94 -10.23
N ASN A 278 -16.42 5.11 -9.07
CA ASN A 278 -16.87 4.48 -7.83
C ASN A 278 -18.34 4.83 -7.47
N PRO A 279 -18.82 6.09 -7.55
CA PRO A 279 -20.22 6.42 -7.31
C PRO A 279 -21.21 5.79 -8.31
N LEU A 280 -20.75 5.46 -9.52
CA LEU A 280 -21.57 4.79 -10.54
C LEU A 280 -21.58 3.27 -10.34
N SER A 281 -20.47 2.72 -9.86
CA SER A 281 -20.32 1.27 -9.66
C SER A 281 -21.24 0.68 -8.61
N THR A 282 -21.92 1.52 -7.82
CA THR A 282 -22.89 1.09 -6.81
C THR A 282 -24.34 1.28 -7.26
N ARG A 283 -24.58 1.73 -8.50
CA ARG A 283 -25.93 2.04 -9.03
C ARG A 283 -26.54 0.86 -9.78
N HIS A 284 -26.71 -0.26 -9.09
CA HIS A 284 -27.38 -1.45 -9.62
C HIS A 284 -28.12 -2.18 -8.48
N PRO A 285 -29.23 -2.90 -8.77
CA PRO A 285 -30.11 -3.45 -7.74
C PRO A 285 -29.45 -4.56 -6.90
N SER A 286 -28.52 -5.32 -7.48
CA SER A 286 -27.81 -6.41 -6.78
C SER A 286 -26.71 -5.92 -5.82
N TYR A 287 -26.41 -4.62 -5.75
CA TYR A 287 -25.22 -4.12 -5.04
C TYR A 287 -25.22 -4.41 -3.53
N ILE A 288 -24.18 -5.10 -3.07
CA ILE A 288 -23.82 -5.18 -1.65
C ILE A 288 -22.58 -4.33 -1.38
N LYS A 289 -22.66 -3.46 -0.37
CA LYS A 289 -21.52 -2.67 0.11
C LYS A 289 -20.52 -3.47 0.93
N ASP A 290 -21.00 -4.27 1.88
CA ASP A 290 -20.20 -5.05 2.82
C ASP A 290 -21.07 -6.11 3.53
N THR A 291 -20.44 -6.95 4.36
CA THR A 291 -21.10 -7.97 5.16
C THR A 291 -22.24 -7.43 6.03
N TYR A 292 -22.13 -6.20 6.56
CA TYR A 292 -23.18 -5.64 7.42
C TYR A 292 -24.40 -5.19 6.63
N HIS A 293 -24.19 -4.65 5.41
CA HIS A 293 -25.28 -4.37 4.48
C HIS A 293 -26.01 -5.67 4.09
N PHE A 294 -25.26 -6.73 3.80
CA PHE A 294 -25.84 -8.05 3.56
C PHE A 294 -26.69 -8.54 4.74
N ILE A 295 -26.15 -8.50 5.96
CA ILE A 295 -26.88 -8.91 7.17
C ILE A 295 -28.15 -8.09 7.36
N SER A 296 -28.13 -6.76 7.11
CA SER A 296 -29.34 -5.94 7.23
C SER A 296 -30.45 -6.32 6.25
N ILE A 297 -30.10 -6.88 5.09
CA ILE A 297 -31.08 -7.37 4.11
C ILE A 297 -31.62 -8.74 4.54
N ILE A 298 -30.74 -9.65 4.98
CA ILE A 298 -31.11 -11.04 5.26
C ILE A 298 -31.83 -11.23 6.59
N LYS A 299 -31.47 -10.46 7.63
CA LYS A 299 -31.91 -10.71 9.02
C LYS A 299 -33.43 -10.74 9.19
N ASP A 300 -34.15 -9.88 8.47
CA ASP A 300 -35.61 -9.77 8.57
C ASP A 300 -36.33 -10.39 7.36
N LEU A 301 -35.58 -11.02 6.45
CA LEU A 301 -36.13 -11.66 5.27
C LEU A 301 -36.84 -12.98 5.66
N LYS A 302 -38.12 -13.07 5.30
CA LYS A 302 -38.90 -14.30 5.35
C LYS A 302 -38.88 -14.98 4.00
N ILE A 303 -38.65 -16.30 3.97
CA ILE A 303 -38.62 -17.06 2.72
C ILE A 303 -39.49 -18.32 2.78
N PRO A 304 -40.02 -18.80 1.65
CA PRO A 304 -40.76 -20.07 1.58
C PRO A 304 -39.96 -21.28 2.06
N ASN A 305 -40.63 -22.31 2.61
CA ASN A 305 -39.99 -23.51 3.16
C ASN A 305 -39.18 -24.31 2.12
N ASN A 306 -39.65 -24.33 0.87
CA ASN A 306 -39.00 -24.99 -0.27
C ASN A 306 -37.84 -24.20 -0.89
N SER A 307 -37.45 -23.05 -0.30
CA SER A 307 -36.37 -22.23 -0.84
C SER A 307 -35.01 -22.88 -0.63
N CYS A 308 -34.17 -22.92 -1.66
CA CYS A 308 -32.76 -23.27 -1.58
C CYS A 308 -31.88 -22.02 -1.67
N PHE A 309 -30.64 -22.13 -1.19
CA PHE A 309 -29.64 -21.08 -1.32
C PHE A 309 -28.66 -21.42 -2.43
N PHE A 310 -28.15 -20.40 -3.09
CA PHE A 310 -27.00 -20.55 -3.95
C PHE A 310 -25.99 -19.43 -3.76
N THR A 311 -24.74 -19.77 -4.02
CA THR A 311 -23.66 -18.80 -4.22
C THR A 311 -22.99 -19.04 -5.55
N ILE A 312 -22.55 -17.96 -6.19
CA ILE A 312 -21.80 -18.02 -7.46
C ILE A 312 -20.51 -17.22 -7.27
N ASP A 313 -19.37 -17.86 -7.55
CA ASP A 313 -18.02 -17.27 -7.64
C ASP A 313 -17.67 -17.10 -9.11
N ILE A 314 -17.31 -15.88 -9.51
CA ILE A 314 -16.87 -15.59 -10.88
C ILE A 314 -15.39 -15.89 -11.01
N ASP A 315 -15.04 -16.83 -11.89
CA ASP A 315 -13.64 -17.23 -12.02
C ASP A 315 -12.80 -16.12 -12.64
N SER A 316 -11.83 -15.63 -11.87
CA SER A 316 -10.77 -14.74 -12.32
C SER A 316 -11.30 -13.46 -13.00
N LEU A 317 -12.39 -12.90 -12.47
CA LEU A 317 -13.12 -11.73 -12.98
C LEU A 317 -12.20 -10.64 -13.58
N TYR A 318 -11.30 -10.08 -12.76
CA TYR A 318 -10.47 -8.95 -13.16
C TYR A 318 -9.58 -9.23 -14.38
N THR A 319 -9.02 -10.43 -14.50
CA THR A 319 -8.13 -10.77 -15.62
C THR A 319 -8.89 -11.14 -16.89
N ASN A 320 -10.18 -11.47 -16.77
CA ASN A 320 -10.98 -11.97 -17.88
C ASN A 320 -11.82 -10.91 -18.58
N ILE A 321 -12.14 -9.79 -17.92
CA ILE A 321 -12.89 -8.68 -18.55
C ILE A 321 -12.19 -8.24 -19.83
N ASP A 322 -12.90 -8.32 -20.96
CA ASP A 322 -12.40 -7.80 -22.22
C ASP A 322 -12.26 -6.27 -22.15
N THR A 323 -11.11 -5.76 -22.60
CA THR A 323 -10.79 -4.33 -22.48
C THR A 323 -11.71 -3.47 -23.33
N LYS A 324 -12.12 -3.93 -24.53
CA LYS A 324 -13.01 -3.15 -25.40
C LYS A 324 -14.43 -3.17 -24.85
N ALA A 325 -14.91 -4.34 -24.44
CA ALA A 325 -16.23 -4.49 -23.84
C ALA A 325 -16.36 -3.64 -22.57
N GLY A 326 -15.40 -3.71 -21.65
CA GLY A 326 -15.49 -2.92 -20.42
C GLY A 326 -15.31 -1.41 -20.64
N LEU A 327 -14.51 -0.95 -21.60
CA LEU A 327 -14.48 0.46 -22.00
C LEU A 327 -15.83 0.92 -22.55
N LEU A 328 -16.50 0.08 -23.35
CA LEU A 328 -17.84 0.36 -23.86
C LEU A 328 -18.87 0.43 -22.73
N THR A 329 -18.85 -0.51 -21.79
CA THR A 329 -19.77 -0.48 -20.64
C THR A 329 -19.56 0.78 -19.79
N VAL A 330 -18.30 1.18 -19.55
CA VAL A 330 -18.02 2.46 -18.86
C VAL A 330 -18.58 3.63 -19.67
N LYS A 331 -18.36 3.68 -20.98
CA LYS A 331 -18.92 4.73 -21.84
C LYS A 331 -20.45 4.79 -21.75
N ASN A 332 -21.13 3.64 -21.71
CA ASN A 332 -22.59 3.55 -21.62
C ASN A 332 -23.10 4.04 -20.25
N ILE A 333 -22.47 3.65 -19.14
CA ILE A 333 -22.92 4.11 -17.81
C ILE A 333 -22.65 5.61 -17.60
N LEU A 334 -21.57 6.15 -18.18
CA LEU A 334 -21.31 7.60 -18.17
C LEU A 334 -22.42 8.36 -18.90
N ARG A 335 -22.90 7.85 -20.04
CA ARG A 335 -24.05 8.41 -20.79
C ARG A 335 -25.37 8.27 -20.02
N LYS A 336 -25.59 7.14 -19.36
CA LYS A 336 -26.79 6.90 -18.53
C LYS A 336 -26.86 7.87 -17.34
N TYR A 337 -25.72 8.29 -16.81
CA TYR A 337 -25.62 9.24 -15.70
C TYR A 337 -24.70 10.43 -16.06
N PRO A 338 -25.19 11.40 -16.84
CA PRO A 338 -24.39 12.53 -17.30
C PRO A 338 -23.99 13.46 -16.14
N ASP A 339 -22.79 14.02 -16.21
CA ASP A 339 -22.26 15.00 -15.25
C ASP A 339 -21.42 16.05 -15.99
N GLN A 340 -21.82 17.32 -15.93
CA GLN A 340 -21.15 18.43 -16.61
C GLN A 340 -19.73 18.69 -16.08
N ASN A 341 -19.45 18.32 -14.83
CA ASN A 341 -18.13 18.50 -14.21
C ASN A 341 -17.20 17.29 -14.41
N ARG A 342 -17.66 16.29 -15.16
CA ARG A 342 -16.91 15.07 -15.46
C ARG A 342 -16.37 15.10 -16.89
N PRO A 343 -15.04 14.98 -17.07
CA PRO A 343 -14.44 15.01 -18.40
C PRO A 343 -14.49 13.63 -19.05
N ASP A 344 -15.67 13.20 -19.52
CA ASP A 344 -15.91 11.82 -19.98
C ASP A 344 -14.91 11.35 -21.06
N LYS A 345 -14.53 12.22 -21.99
CA LYS A 345 -13.55 11.89 -23.05
C LYS A 345 -12.17 11.60 -22.47
N GLU A 346 -11.60 12.56 -21.75
CA GLU A 346 -10.26 12.42 -21.16
C GLU A 346 -10.23 11.32 -20.09
N LEU A 347 -11.33 11.10 -19.38
CA LEU A 347 -11.50 10.02 -18.41
C LEU A 347 -11.40 8.64 -19.08
N LEU A 348 -12.07 8.46 -20.23
CA LEU A 348 -11.98 7.23 -21.03
C LEU A 348 -10.58 7.03 -21.63
N GLU A 349 -9.92 8.10 -22.11
CA GLU A 349 -8.54 8.02 -22.60
C GLU A 349 -7.56 7.60 -21.49
N LEU A 350 -7.71 8.16 -20.28
CA LEU A 350 -6.91 7.75 -19.12
C LEU A 350 -7.19 6.31 -18.70
N LEU A 351 -8.45 5.87 -18.75
CA LEU A 351 -8.83 4.50 -18.44
C LEU A 351 -8.23 3.52 -19.46
N GLU A 352 -8.32 3.81 -20.75
CA GLU A 352 -7.73 2.99 -21.81
C GLU A 352 -6.21 2.84 -21.63
N ILE A 353 -5.49 3.93 -21.34
CA ILE A 353 -4.04 3.87 -21.06
C ILE A 353 -3.77 3.00 -19.84
N ASN A 354 -4.56 3.14 -18.78
CA ASN A 354 -4.38 2.34 -17.56
C ASN A 354 -4.63 0.84 -17.78
N LEU A 355 -5.51 0.48 -18.72
CA LEU A 355 -5.81 -0.90 -19.08
C LEU A 355 -4.78 -1.50 -20.07
N THR A 356 -4.28 -0.70 -21.02
CA THR A 356 -3.49 -1.21 -22.16
C THR A 356 -1.97 -0.99 -22.05
N LYS A 357 -1.51 -0.08 -21.18
CA LYS A 357 -0.08 0.26 -21.01
C LYS A 357 0.46 -0.19 -19.65
N ASN A 358 -0.06 -1.30 -19.12
CA ASN A 358 0.34 -1.85 -17.83
C ASN A 358 1.56 -2.79 -17.96
N ASP A 359 2.73 -2.23 -18.25
CA ASP A 359 3.99 -2.97 -18.27
C ASP A 359 4.61 -3.12 -16.89
N PHE A 360 5.31 -4.24 -16.66
CA PHE A 360 5.94 -4.56 -15.38
C PHE A 360 7.21 -5.38 -15.53
N GLU A 361 8.05 -5.35 -14.49
CA GLU A 361 9.27 -6.16 -14.38
C GLU A 361 9.01 -7.43 -13.54
N PHE A 362 9.48 -8.58 -14.04
CA PHE A 362 9.63 -9.81 -13.28
C PHE A 362 10.98 -10.47 -13.57
N ASN A 363 11.75 -10.78 -12.51
CA ASN A 363 13.04 -11.48 -12.61
C ASN A 363 14.03 -10.89 -13.64
N GLY A 364 14.04 -9.56 -13.81
CA GLY A 364 14.91 -8.85 -14.76
C GLY A 364 14.37 -8.79 -16.19
N GLU A 365 13.20 -9.36 -16.46
CA GLU A 365 12.51 -9.31 -17.75
C GLU A 365 11.27 -8.41 -17.68
N TYR A 366 10.81 -7.94 -18.83
CA TYR A 366 9.68 -7.02 -18.95
C TYR A 366 8.50 -7.68 -19.67
N PHE A 367 7.29 -7.41 -19.19
CA PHE A 367 6.06 -7.94 -19.75
C PHE A 367 4.99 -6.86 -19.82
N LEU A 368 4.06 -7.02 -20.75
CA LEU A 368 2.86 -6.20 -20.90
C LEU A 368 1.64 -7.08 -20.67
N GLN A 369 0.74 -6.64 -19.79
CA GLN A 369 -0.61 -7.22 -19.71
C GLN A 369 -1.47 -6.69 -20.86
N ILE A 370 -2.10 -7.58 -21.62
CA ILE A 370 -2.91 -7.23 -22.80
C ILE A 370 -4.40 -7.57 -22.66
N LYS A 371 -4.78 -8.33 -21.64
CA LYS A 371 -6.18 -8.67 -21.33
C LYS A 371 -6.48 -8.47 -19.84
N GLY A 372 -7.72 -8.05 -19.55
CA GLY A 372 -8.20 -7.78 -18.21
C GLY A 372 -7.71 -6.45 -17.65
N THR A 373 -8.07 -6.20 -16.40
CA THR A 373 -7.52 -5.10 -15.61
C THR A 373 -6.49 -5.63 -14.62
N ALA A 374 -5.45 -4.84 -14.38
CA ALA A 374 -4.40 -5.18 -13.44
C ALA A 374 -4.95 -5.21 -12.00
N MET A 375 -4.71 -6.32 -11.29
CA MET A 375 -5.00 -6.42 -9.87
C MET A 375 -4.06 -5.47 -9.10
N GLY A 376 -4.63 -4.38 -8.55
CA GLY A 376 -3.91 -3.37 -7.79
C GLY A 376 -4.14 -1.92 -8.23
N LYS A 377 -4.83 -1.68 -9.36
CA LYS A 377 -5.28 -0.33 -9.72
C LYS A 377 -6.45 0.10 -8.85
N LYS A 378 -6.49 1.40 -8.51
CA LYS A 378 -7.51 1.97 -7.62
C LYS A 378 -8.93 1.82 -8.19
N PHE A 379 -9.10 2.06 -9.49
CA PHE A 379 -10.39 1.98 -10.17
C PHE A 379 -10.84 0.54 -10.50
N SER A 380 -9.99 -0.48 -10.36
CA SER A 380 -10.31 -1.85 -10.82
C SER A 380 -11.62 -2.39 -10.22
N PRO A 381 -11.90 -2.24 -8.91
CA PRO A 381 -13.15 -2.71 -8.33
C PRO A 381 -14.38 -2.00 -8.91
N ALA A 382 -14.32 -0.67 -9.06
CA ALA A 382 -15.41 0.11 -9.63
C ALA A 382 -15.66 -0.28 -11.09
N TYR A 383 -14.59 -0.42 -11.89
CA TYR A 383 -14.65 -0.88 -13.27
C TYR A 383 -15.27 -2.28 -13.40
N ALA A 384 -14.84 -3.24 -12.58
CA ALA A 384 -15.39 -4.59 -12.59
C ALA A 384 -16.87 -4.61 -12.18
N ASN A 385 -17.27 -3.83 -11.16
CA ASN A 385 -18.67 -3.72 -10.75
C ASN A 385 -19.57 -3.13 -11.84
N ILE A 386 -19.10 -2.10 -12.55
CA ILE A 386 -19.81 -1.49 -13.67
C ILE A 386 -20.01 -2.52 -14.79
N PHE A 387 -18.96 -3.25 -15.16
CA PHE A 387 -19.03 -4.32 -16.15
C PHE A 387 -20.03 -5.41 -15.73
N MET A 388 -19.92 -5.87 -14.49
CA MET A 388 -20.80 -6.92 -13.97
C MET A 388 -22.25 -6.47 -13.86
N ALA A 389 -22.53 -5.20 -13.56
CA ALA A 389 -23.91 -4.68 -13.52
C ALA A 389 -24.60 -4.75 -14.89
N ASP A 390 -23.85 -4.45 -15.96
CA ASP A 390 -24.33 -4.55 -17.35
C ASP A 390 -24.52 -6.01 -17.77
N TRP A 391 -23.57 -6.88 -17.42
CA TRP A 391 -23.68 -8.33 -17.62
C TRP A 391 -24.87 -8.93 -16.87
N GLU A 392 -25.10 -8.54 -15.61
CA GLU A 392 -26.22 -9.01 -14.77
C GLU A 392 -27.56 -8.64 -15.40
N ASP A 393 -27.72 -7.38 -15.83
CA ASP A 393 -28.95 -6.91 -16.48
C ASP A 393 -29.21 -7.70 -17.77
N GLY A 394 -28.20 -7.83 -18.62
CA GLY A 394 -28.30 -8.59 -19.86
C GLY A 394 -28.60 -10.08 -19.65
N ALA A 395 -27.99 -10.71 -18.65
CA ALA A 395 -28.12 -12.15 -18.39
C ALA A 395 -29.45 -12.48 -17.69
N LEU A 396 -29.82 -11.72 -16.65
CA LEU A 396 -31.07 -11.91 -15.92
C LEU A 396 -32.31 -11.63 -16.77
N ASN A 397 -32.22 -10.75 -17.78
CA ASN A 397 -33.32 -10.49 -18.70
C ASN A 397 -33.59 -11.67 -19.67
N LYS A 398 -32.63 -12.60 -19.85
CA LYS A 398 -32.81 -13.83 -20.64
C LYS A 398 -33.39 -14.99 -19.82
N CYS A 399 -33.46 -14.86 -18.50
CA CYS A 399 -33.91 -15.92 -17.62
C CYS A 399 -35.45 -15.95 -17.50
N ASN A 400 -36.06 -17.10 -17.79
CA ASN A 400 -37.50 -17.32 -17.62
C ASN A 400 -37.92 -17.29 -16.15
N LYS A 401 -37.10 -17.89 -15.28
CA LYS A 401 -37.27 -17.93 -13.83
C LYS A 401 -36.15 -17.13 -13.19
N LYS A 402 -36.50 -16.30 -12.21
CA LYS A 402 -35.57 -15.44 -11.48
C LYS A 402 -35.59 -15.79 -10.00
N PRO A 403 -34.44 -15.72 -9.32
CA PRO A 403 -34.40 -15.91 -7.88
C PRO A 403 -35.22 -14.83 -7.16
N ILE A 404 -35.76 -15.14 -5.99
CA ILE A 404 -36.48 -14.15 -5.16
C ILE A 404 -35.51 -13.08 -4.66
N LEU A 405 -34.26 -13.46 -4.45
CA LEU A 405 -33.19 -12.56 -4.03
C LEU A 405 -31.94 -12.85 -4.83
N TYR A 406 -31.31 -11.79 -5.35
CA TYR A 406 -30.03 -11.85 -6.04
C TYR A 406 -29.17 -10.66 -5.60
N LEU A 407 -28.06 -10.95 -4.94
CA LEU A 407 -27.18 -9.94 -4.39
C LEU A 407 -25.73 -10.25 -4.75
N ARG A 408 -24.93 -9.22 -5.02
CA ARG A 408 -23.54 -9.35 -5.44
C ARG A 408 -22.63 -8.42 -4.64
N TYR A 409 -21.56 -9.00 -4.13
CA TYR A 409 -20.40 -8.31 -3.58
C TYR A 409 -19.20 -8.59 -4.48
N LEU A 410 -18.84 -7.63 -5.34
CA LEU A 410 -17.75 -7.81 -6.31
C LEU A 410 -17.95 -9.05 -7.20
N ASP A 411 -17.14 -10.10 -7.00
CA ASP A 411 -17.14 -11.39 -7.68
C ASP A 411 -18.00 -12.47 -7.01
N ASP A 412 -18.41 -12.26 -5.76
CA ASP A 412 -19.25 -13.18 -4.98
C ASP A 412 -20.74 -12.83 -5.13
N ILE A 413 -21.56 -13.77 -5.56
CA ILE A 413 -23.02 -13.64 -5.67
C ILE A 413 -23.69 -14.56 -4.65
N PHE A 414 -24.78 -14.07 -4.05
CA PHE A 414 -25.70 -14.82 -3.20
C PHE A 414 -27.10 -14.72 -3.77
N GLY A 415 -27.85 -15.82 -3.72
CA GLY A 415 -29.28 -15.76 -4.00
C GLY A 415 -30.11 -16.86 -3.38
N ILE A 416 -31.42 -16.68 -3.52
CA ILE A 416 -32.45 -17.56 -2.97
C ILE A 416 -33.34 -18.04 -4.10
N TRP A 417 -33.45 -19.35 -4.25
CA TRP A 417 -34.13 -20.02 -5.35
C TRP A 417 -35.30 -20.84 -4.83
N THR A 418 -36.47 -20.74 -5.46
CA THR A 418 -37.70 -21.43 -5.02
C THR A 418 -38.25 -22.42 -6.04
N TYR A 419 -37.54 -22.63 -7.13
CA TYR A 419 -37.91 -23.54 -8.21
C TYR A 419 -37.08 -24.83 -8.13
N SER A 420 -37.28 -25.75 -9.07
CA SER A 420 -36.56 -27.03 -9.05
C SER A 420 -35.05 -26.85 -9.27
N LYS A 421 -34.29 -27.91 -8.99
CA LYS A 421 -32.85 -27.94 -9.22
C LYS A 421 -32.53 -27.91 -10.73
N GLU A 422 -33.35 -28.54 -11.55
CA GLU A 422 -33.22 -28.57 -13.00
C GLU A 422 -33.37 -27.15 -13.58
N GLU A 423 -34.40 -26.43 -13.14
CA GLU A 423 -34.62 -25.02 -13.52
C GLU A 423 -33.47 -24.11 -13.03
N PHE A 424 -32.86 -24.42 -11.89
CA PHE A 424 -31.65 -23.73 -11.44
C PHE A 424 -30.45 -23.97 -12.37
N LEU A 425 -30.26 -25.20 -12.86
CA LEU A 425 -29.18 -25.51 -13.80
C LEU A 425 -29.37 -24.79 -15.14
N GLU A 426 -30.61 -24.67 -15.61
CA GLU A 426 -30.93 -23.85 -16.78
C GLU A 426 -30.60 -22.37 -16.55
N PHE A 427 -30.99 -21.82 -15.39
CA PHE A 427 -30.63 -20.47 -15.00
C PHE A 427 -29.12 -20.25 -15.02
N ILE A 428 -28.33 -21.15 -14.41
CA ILE A 428 -26.87 -21.08 -14.41
C ILE A 428 -26.31 -21.19 -15.83
N ASN A 429 -26.84 -22.07 -16.67
CA ASN A 429 -26.38 -22.23 -18.06
C ASN A 429 -26.61 -20.94 -18.87
N ILE A 430 -27.75 -20.26 -18.69
CA ILE A 430 -28.02 -18.96 -19.32
C ILE A 430 -26.99 -17.92 -18.88
N LEU A 431 -26.66 -17.87 -17.58
CA LEU A 431 -25.65 -16.94 -17.08
C LEU A 431 -24.25 -17.26 -17.62
N ASP A 432 -23.82 -18.52 -17.58
CA ASP A 432 -22.46 -18.93 -17.99
C ASP A 432 -22.22 -18.81 -19.51
N THR A 433 -23.30 -18.87 -20.31
CA THR A 433 -23.23 -18.70 -21.78
C THR A 433 -23.42 -17.26 -22.23
N HIS A 434 -23.79 -16.34 -21.32
CA HIS A 434 -24.08 -14.95 -21.68
C HIS A 434 -22.87 -14.20 -22.25
N ASP A 435 -21.69 -14.38 -21.65
CA ASP A 435 -20.44 -13.76 -22.09
C ASP A 435 -19.31 -14.80 -22.07
N PRO A 436 -18.59 -15.04 -23.18
CA PRO A 436 -17.54 -16.06 -23.26
C PRO A 436 -16.33 -15.78 -22.34
N SER A 437 -16.19 -14.54 -21.84
CA SER A 437 -15.14 -14.14 -20.91
C SER A 437 -15.49 -14.41 -19.45
N ILE A 438 -16.75 -14.71 -19.13
CA ILE A 438 -17.21 -14.94 -17.76
C ILE A 438 -17.47 -16.43 -17.57
N ARG A 439 -16.95 -16.98 -16.47
CA ARG A 439 -17.16 -18.37 -16.07
C ARG A 439 -17.59 -18.44 -14.62
N LEU A 440 -18.59 -19.26 -14.35
CA LEU A 440 -19.25 -19.34 -13.07
C LEU A 440 -18.91 -20.64 -12.35
N LYS A 441 -18.70 -20.55 -11.04
CA LYS A 441 -18.67 -21.71 -10.14
C LYS A 441 -19.76 -21.50 -9.11
N TYR A 442 -20.64 -22.47 -8.94
CA TYR A 442 -21.75 -22.34 -8.02
C TYR A 442 -21.75 -23.41 -6.93
N THR A 443 -22.37 -23.06 -5.81
CA THR A 443 -22.79 -23.97 -4.76
C THR A 443 -24.29 -23.82 -4.58
N PHE A 444 -25.02 -24.92 -4.47
CA PHE A 444 -26.47 -24.95 -4.31
C PHE A 444 -26.83 -25.87 -3.15
N GLU A 445 -27.40 -25.31 -2.09
CA GLU A 445 -27.61 -25.98 -0.80
C GLU A 445 -28.98 -25.63 -0.22
N ASP A 446 -29.63 -26.59 0.44
CA ASP A 446 -30.97 -26.38 1.01
C ASP A 446 -30.93 -25.72 2.41
N ARG A 447 -30.07 -26.21 3.31
CA ARG A 447 -30.13 -25.84 4.74
C ARG A 447 -29.18 -24.71 5.13
N SER A 448 -28.01 -24.62 4.53
CA SER A 448 -27.01 -23.61 4.90
C SER A 448 -26.03 -23.32 3.78
N ILE A 449 -25.62 -22.06 3.64
CA ILE A 449 -24.58 -21.67 2.68
C ILE A 449 -23.65 -20.59 3.25
N ASN A 450 -22.41 -20.58 2.79
CA ASN A 450 -21.42 -19.58 3.18
C ASN A 450 -21.39 -18.43 2.18
N PHE A 451 -21.45 -17.20 2.66
CA PHE A 451 -21.31 -15.98 1.86
C PHE A 451 -20.54 -14.92 2.65
N LEU A 452 -19.50 -14.35 2.04
CA LEU A 452 -18.55 -13.43 2.70
C LEU A 452 -17.97 -14.03 4.00
N ASP A 453 -18.16 -13.34 5.13
CA ASP A 453 -17.73 -13.76 6.47
C ASP A 453 -18.84 -14.47 7.26
N THR A 454 -19.90 -14.93 6.58
CA THR A 454 -21.12 -15.44 7.22
C THR A 454 -21.52 -16.82 6.69
N THR A 455 -22.21 -17.58 7.53
CA THR A 455 -23.00 -18.75 7.14
C THR A 455 -24.46 -18.39 7.39
N VAL A 456 -25.26 -18.40 6.32
CA VAL A 456 -26.73 -18.22 6.39
C VAL A 456 -27.35 -19.61 6.43
N TYR A 457 -28.31 -19.84 7.33
CA TYR A 457 -28.92 -21.16 7.49
C TYR A 457 -30.37 -21.10 7.99
N LYS A 458 -31.11 -22.17 7.73
CA LYS A 458 -32.45 -22.42 8.26
C LYS A 458 -32.34 -22.94 9.70
N GLY A 459 -32.30 -22.02 10.67
CA GLY A 459 -32.17 -22.32 12.09
C GLY A 459 -33.48 -22.22 12.87
N THR A 460 -33.38 -21.97 14.16
CA THR A 460 -34.55 -21.87 15.07
C THR A 460 -35.52 -20.76 14.67
N ASN A 461 -35.03 -19.63 14.14
CA ASN A 461 -35.89 -18.54 13.70
C ASN A 461 -36.63 -18.89 12.40
N PHE A 462 -36.09 -19.84 11.63
CA PHE A 462 -36.73 -20.33 10.42
C PHE A 462 -37.92 -21.21 10.76
N ASP A 463 -37.72 -22.12 11.71
CA ASP A 463 -38.78 -23.02 12.17
C ASP A 463 -39.94 -22.27 12.85
N GLN A 464 -39.67 -21.11 13.46
CA GLN A 464 -40.68 -20.28 14.13
C GLN A 464 -41.35 -19.24 13.22
N ASP A 465 -40.56 -18.48 12.46
CA ASP A 465 -41.04 -17.28 11.73
C ASP A 465 -40.69 -17.28 10.23
N SER A 466 -40.14 -18.38 9.71
CA SER A 466 -39.55 -18.49 8.36
C SER A 466 -38.42 -17.49 8.09
N LYS A 467 -37.75 -17.00 9.15
CA LYS A 467 -36.62 -16.08 9.08
C LYS A 467 -35.28 -16.82 9.06
N LEU A 468 -34.29 -16.26 8.38
CA LEU A 468 -32.96 -16.86 8.31
C LEU A 468 -32.10 -16.54 9.52
N ASP A 469 -31.33 -17.53 9.95
CA ASP A 469 -30.29 -17.36 10.96
C ASP A 469 -28.93 -17.15 10.29
N ILE A 470 -28.06 -16.41 10.98
CA ILE A 470 -26.73 -16.05 10.47
C ILE A 470 -25.71 -16.30 11.57
N LYS A 471 -24.58 -16.91 11.21
CA LYS A 471 -23.42 -17.09 12.09
C LYS A 471 -22.12 -16.75 11.38
N VAL A 472 -21.04 -16.62 12.15
CA VAL A 472 -19.70 -16.31 11.61
C VAL A 472 -19.16 -17.53 10.88
N TYR A 473 -18.70 -17.34 9.64
CA TYR A 473 -17.97 -18.36 8.92
C TYR A 473 -16.46 -18.25 9.16
N PHE A 474 -15.83 -19.35 9.56
CA PHE A 474 -14.38 -19.49 9.65
C PHE A 474 -13.90 -20.47 8.59
N LYS A 475 -12.98 -20.01 7.73
CA LYS A 475 -12.37 -20.89 6.72
C LYS A 475 -11.46 -21.89 7.41
N GLU A 476 -11.45 -23.13 6.94
CA GLU A 476 -10.59 -24.20 7.48
C GLU A 476 -9.09 -23.82 7.43
N THR A 477 -8.69 -23.04 6.42
CA THR A 477 -7.32 -22.55 6.28
C THR A 477 -6.97 -21.35 7.17
N ASP A 478 -7.92 -20.79 7.91
CA ASP A 478 -7.65 -19.64 8.80
C ASP A 478 -6.92 -20.10 10.06
N THR A 479 -5.64 -19.77 10.15
CA THR A 479 -4.84 -20.08 11.34
C THR A 479 -5.17 -19.18 12.54
N HIS A 480 -6.04 -18.17 12.34
CA HIS A 480 -6.33 -17.13 13.31
C HIS A 480 -5.06 -16.47 13.85
N ALA A 481 -4.03 -16.32 13.01
CA ALA A 481 -2.72 -15.74 13.34
C ALA A 481 -2.80 -14.20 13.54
N LEU A 482 -3.60 -13.80 14.52
CA LEU A 482 -3.72 -12.43 15.02
C LEU A 482 -2.39 -11.97 15.66
N LEU A 483 -2.27 -10.73 16.12
CA LEU A 483 -0.97 -10.23 16.61
C LEU A 483 -0.42 -11.07 17.78
N PHE A 484 0.86 -11.45 17.78
CA PHE A 484 1.47 -12.16 18.91
C PHE A 484 1.70 -11.22 20.11
N LYS A 485 1.45 -11.68 21.34
CA LYS A 485 1.34 -10.79 22.51
C LYS A 485 2.61 -10.02 22.87
N THR A 486 3.79 -10.57 22.58
CA THR A 486 5.09 -9.94 22.85
C THR A 486 5.53 -8.95 21.76
N SER A 487 4.72 -8.72 20.73
CA SER A 487 5.08 -7.81 19.65
C SER A 487 5.22 -6.36 20.14
N PHE A 488 6.08 -5.58 19.49
CA PHE A 488 6.34 -4.19 19.88
C PHE A 488 5.28 -3.23 19.35
N HIS A 489 4.08 -3.33 19.92
CA HIS A 489 2.91 -2.51 19.62
C HIS A 489 2.35 -1.82 20.87
N PRO A 490 1.66 -0.67 20.72
CA PRO A 490 0.95 -0.04 21.84
C PRO A 490 -0.04 -1.00 22.52
N LYS A 491 -0.10 -0.98 23.85
CA LYS A 491 -0.97 -1.87 24.67
C LYS A 491 -2.44 -1.88 24.22
N HIS A 492 -2.97 -0.73 23.79
CA HIS A 492 -4.36 -0.61 23.34
C HIS A 492 -4.64 -1.34 22.02
N THR A 493 -3.62 -1.59 21.18
CA THR A 493 -3.74 -2.34 19.91
C THR A 493 -4.27 -3.74 20.16
N TYR A 494 -3.74 -4.42 21.17
CA TYR A 494 -4.15 -5.78 21.56
C TYR A 494 -5.61 -5.84 22.01
N LYS A 495 -6.03 -4.88 22.85
CA LYS A 495 -7.41 -4.80 23.32
C LYS A 495 -8.37 -4.42 22.18
N GLY A 496 -7.95 -3.50 21.31
CA GLY A 496 -8.72 -3.08 20.13
C GLY A 496 -8.95 -4.23 19.16
N LEU A 497 -7.91 -5.04 18.91
CA LEU A 497 -8.00 -6.22 18.06
C LEU A 497 -9.04 -7.21 18.57
N ILE A 498 -9.00 -7.58 19.85
CA ILE A 498 -10.00 -8.51 20.43
C ILE A 498 -11.39 -7.88 20.44
N LYS A 499 -11.51 -6.62 20.89
CA LYS A 499 -12.78 -5.90 20.92
C LYS A 499 -13.42 -5.87 19.52
N SER A 500 -12.63 -5.65 18.46
CA SER A 500 -13.14 -5.63 17.08
C SER A 500 -13.71 -6.98 16.65
N GLN A 501 -13.06 -8.11 17.00
CA GLN A 501 -13.56 -9.45 16.69
C GLN A 501 -14.83 -9.77 17.48
N LEU A 502 -14.87 -9.45 18.77
CA LEU A 502 -16.06 -9.66 19.60
C LEU A 502 -17.27 -8.86 19.09
N ILE A 503 -17.07 -7.59 18.72
CA ILE A 503 -18.12 -6.78 18.11
C ILE A 503 -18.57 -7.39 16.78
N ARG A 504 -17.63 -7.83 15.94
CA ARG A 504 -17.94 -8.50 14.66
C ARG A 504 -18.82 -9.72 14.89
N PHE A 505 -18.42 -10.63 15.78
CA PHE A 505 -19.20 -11.84 16.09
C PHE A 505 -20.58 -11.51 16.61
N LYS A 506 -20.71 -10.55 17.54
CA LYS A 506 -22.00 -10.16 18.10
C LYS A 506 -22.95 -9.53 17.08
N ARG A 507 -22.40 -8.85 16.06
CA ARG A 507 -23.18 -8.26 14.97
C ARG A 507 -23.62 -9.28 13.92
N ILE A 508 -22.82 -10.32 13.72
CA ILE A 508 -23.09 -11.37 12.72
C ILE A 508 -24.06 -12.42 13.27
N CYS A 509 -23.80 -12.94 14.48
CA CYS A 509 -24.56 -14.06 15.01
C CYS A 509 -25.98 -13.63 15.42
N THR A 510 -26.99 -14.29 14.88
CA THR A 510 -28.39 -14.16 15.33
C THR A 510 -28.58 -14.87 16.66
N GLN A 511 -28.06 -16.10 16.78
CA GLN A 511 -28.17 -16.91 17.98
C GLN A 511 -27.00 -16.68 18.95
N GLN A 512 -27.32 -16.68 20.24
CA GLN A 512 -26.33 -16.44 21.30
C GLN A 512 -25.32 -17.60 21.44
N GLU A 513 -25.70 -18.82 21.11
CA GLU A 513 -24.80 -19.98 21.15
C GLU A 513 -23.73 -19.92 20.04
N ASP A 514 -24.10 -19.53 18.82
CA ASP A 514 -23.13 -19.32 17.73
C ASP A 514 -22.11 -18.22 18.06
N PHE A 515 -22.56 -17.16 18.75
CA PHE A 515 -21.64 -16.15 19.28
C PHE A 515 -20.65 -16.74 20.28
N LYS A 516 -21.11 -17.55 21.24
CA LYS A 516 -20.24 -18.17 22.26
C LYS A 516 -19.23 -19.12 21.62
N GLU A 517 -19.64 -19.90 20.61
CA GLU A 517 -18.74 -20.81 19.91
C GLU A 517 -17.66 -20.05 19.12
N ALA A 518 -18.04 -18.98 18.40
CA ALA A 518 -17.09 -18.11 17.71
C ALA A 518 -16.05 -17.48 18.68
N VAL A 519 -16.50 -17.06 19.87
CA VAL A 519 -15.61 -16.55 20.94
C VAL A 519 -14.67 -17.62 21.46
N LYS A 520 -15.16 -18.85 21.66
CA LYS A 520 -14.35 -19.99 22.12
C LYS A 520 -13.24 -20.32 21.13
N ILE A 521 -13.56 -20.42 19.84
CA ILE A 521 -12.59 -20.64 18.75
C ILE A 521 -11.50 -19.55 18.77
N LEU A 522 -11.90 -18.27 18.80
CA LEU A 522 -10.97 -17.14 18.86
C LEU A 522 -10.06 -17.19 20.09
N PHE A 523 -10.63 -17.43 21.27
CA PHE A 523 -9.87 -17.42 22.53
C PHE A 523 -8.88 -18.58 22.58
N ASN A 524 -9.24 -19.75 22.08
CA ASN A 524 -8.34 -20.89 21.97
C ASN A 524 -7.13 -20.57 21.09
N SER A 525 -7.31 -19.89 19.96
CA SER A 525 -6.19 -19.44 19.13
C SER A 525 -5.33 -18.38 19.85
N LEU A 526 -5.94 -17.34 20.42
CA LEU A 526 -5.21 -16.26 21.09
C LEU A 526 -4.40 -16.75 22.31
N ARG A 527 -4.87 -17.80 23.01
CA ARG A 527 -4.12 -18.42 24.11
C ARG A 527 -2.76 -18.95 23.64
N LYS A 528 -2.70 -19.59 22.46
CA LYS A 528 -1.45 -20.07 21.84
C LYS A 528 -0.52 -18.93 21.45
N ARG A 529 -1.03 -17.71 21.35
CA ARG A 529 -0.29 -16.49 20.93
C ARG A 529 0.13 -15.60 22.11
N GLY A 530 0.10 -16.14 23.33
CA GLY A 530 0.60 -15.51 24.54
C GLY A 530 -0.41 -14.64 25.30
N TYR A 531 -1.70 -14.70 24.97
CA TYR A 531 -2.72 -13.92 25.68
C TYR A 531 -3.17 -14.62 26.98
N SER A 532 -3.20 -13.90 28.09
CA SER A 532 -3.66 -14.46 29.38
C SER A 532 -5.19 -14.60 29.43
N ARG A 533 -5.70 -15.63 30.12
CA ARG A 533 -7.16 -15.83 30.31
C ARG A 533 -7.82 -14.62 30.92
N TRP A 534 -7.18 -14.04 31.94
CA TRP A 534 -7.65 -12.81 32.59
C TRP A 534 -7.83 -11.68 31.59
N PHE A 535 -6.84 -11.43 30.72
CA PHE A 535 -6.91 -10.36 29.73
C PHE A 535 -8.06 -10.58 28.72
N LEU A 536 -8.27 -11.84 28.29
CA LEU A 536 -9.37 -12.19 27.39
C LEU A 536 -10.74 -12.00 28.07
N ARG A 537 -10.89 -12.45 29.33
CA ARG A 537 -12.11 -12.26 30.14
C ARG A 537 -12.43 -10.77 30.31
N GLU A 538 -11.42 -9.96 30.62
CA GLU A 538 -11.58 -8.51 30.74
C GLU A 538 -12.02 -7.85 29.44
N CYS A 539 -11.53 -8.34 28.29
CA CYS A 539 -12.00 -7.87 26.99
C CYS A 539 -13.46 -8.26 26.75
N LEU A 540 -13.85 -9.50 27.05
CA LEU A 540 -15.22 -9.99 26.92
C LEU A 540 -16.20 -9.30 27.87
N LYS A 541 -15.77 -8.87 29.06
CA LYS A 541 -16.62 -8.11 29.97
C LYS A 541 -16.85 -6.67 29.50
N LYS A 542 -15.89 -6.08 28.79
CA LYS A 542 -15.84 -4.63 28.48
C LYS A 542 -16.05 -4.28 27.00
N PHE A 543 -16.31 -5.26 26.11
CA PHE A 543 -16.39 -4.97 24.67
C PHE A 543 -17.65 -4.18 24.31
N GLU A 544 -18.77 -4.43 24.99
CA GLU A 544 -20.05 -3.75 24.73
C GLU A 544 -20.11 -2.34 25.30
N ILE A 545 -19.24 -2.01 26.28
CA ILE A 545 -19.23 -0.67 26.89
C ILE A 545 -18.98 0.38 25.78
N PRO A 546 -19.98 1.23 25.50
CA PRO A 546 -19.84 2.28 24.51
C PRO A 546 -18.86 3.32 25.04
N LYS A 547 -17.96 3.81 24.17
CA LYS A 547 -17.17 4.99 24.50
C LYS A 547 -18.00 6.22 24.17
N GLN A 548 -18.13 7.15 25.12
CA GLN A 548 -18.69 8.48 24.83
C GLN A 548 -17.90 9.11 23.66
N LYS A 549 -18.61 9.48 22.59
CA LYS A 549 -18.01 10.21 21.48
C LYS A 549 -17.73 11.63 21.96
N THR A 550 -16.47 12.04 21.91
CA THR A 550 -16.11 13.44 22.15
C THR A 550 -16.35 14.23 20.86
N HIS A 551 -17.08 15.34 20.96
CA HIS A 551 -17.34 16.24 19.81
C HIS A 551 -16.12 17.11 19.44
N LYS A 552 -14.95 16.89 20.08
CA LYS A 552 -13.74 17.69 19.85
C LYS A 552 -12.95 17.19 18.65
N GLU A 553 -12.53 18.12 17.80
CA GLU A 553 -11.64 17.86 16.65
C GLU A 553 -10.27 17.35 17.13
N GLY A 554 -9.85 16.19 16.63
CA GLY A 554 -8.57 15.59 16.99
C GLY A 554 -7.39 16.22 16.26
N ILE A 555 -6.39 16.70 17.00
CA ILE A 555 -5.07 17.06 16.48
C ILE A 555 -4.12 15.88 16.72
N PRO A 556 -3.78 15.09 15.69
CA PRO A 556 -2.98 13.88 15.88
C PRO A 556 -1.49 14.21 15.98
N LEU A 557 -0.91 13.86 17.14
CA LEU A 557 0.51 13.71 17.39
C LEU A 557 0.93 12.29 16.99
N ILE A 558 1.63 12.19 15.86
CA ILE A 558 1.96 10.92 15.21
C ILE A 558 3.45 10.63 15.39
N THR A 559 3.81 9.68 16.25
CA THR A 559 5.21 9.29 16.51
C THR A 559 5.41 7.80 16.24
N TYR A 560 6.65 7.31 16.14
CA TYR A 560 6.89 5.88 16.28
C TYR A 560 6.55 5.41 17.71
N TYR A 561 6.11 4.16 17.85
CA TYR A 561 5.83 3.58 19.17
C TYR A 561 7.12 3.27 19.93
N SER A 562 7.19 3.65 21.20
CA SER A 562 8.26 3.34 22.14
C SER A 562 7.82 3.72 23.55
N THR A 563 8.53 3.23 24.56
CA THR A 563 8.32 3.62 25.95
C THR A 563 8.56 5.13 26.12
N MET A 564 9.65 5.63 25.53
CA MET A 564 9.97 7.07 25.52
C MET A 564 8.89 7.90 24.81
N SER A 565 8.48 7.51 23.60
CA SER A 565 7.47 8.28 22.84
C SER A 565 6.13 8.30 23.54
N THR A 566 5.77 7.23 24.26
CA THR A 566 4.54 7.21 25.06
C THR A 566 4.59 8.22 26.19
N SER A 567 5.73 8.30 26.90
CA SER A 567 5.98 9.30 27.95
C SER A 567 5.94 10.73 27.41
N LEU A 568 6.71 11.00 26.34
CA LEU A 568 6.76 12.31 25.71
C LEU A 568 5.40 12.74 25.13
N ASN A 569 4.68 11.82 24.49
CA ASN A 569 3.35 12.12 23.97
C ASN A 569 2.36 12.46 25.09
N HIS A 570 2.48 11.83 26.26
CA HIS A 570 1.69 12.18 27.43
C HIS A 570 2.07 13.58 27.94
N GLN A 571 3.36 13.89 28.03
CA GLN A 571 3.85 15.21 28.42
C GLN A 571 3.39 16.31 27.47
N PHE A 572 3.51 16.14 26.15
CA PHE A 572 3.07 17.12 25.16
C PHE A 572 1.55 17.34 25.18
N LYS A 573 0.77 16.29 25.45
CA LYS A 573 -0.67 16.43 25.68
C LYS A 573 -0.98 17.26 26.92
N ASN A 574 -0.25 17.03 28.01
CA ASN A 574 -0.40 17.82 29.22
C ASN A 574 0.00 19.27 28.97
N ASN A 575 1.13 19.52 28.30
CA ASN A 575 1.54 20.85 27.88
C ASN A 575 0.45 21.55 27.06
N TYR A 576 -0.12 20.87 26.06
CA TYR A 576 -1.26 21.40 25.29
C TYR A 576 -2.46 21.70 26.19
N LYS A 577 -2.85 20.78 27.08
CA LYS A 577 -3.99 20.98 27.97
C LYS A 577 -3.80 22.21 28.86
N HIS A 578 -2.64 22.34 29.48
CA HIS A 578 -2.34 23.43 30.42
C HIS A 578 -2.13 24.78 29.74
N ILE A 579 -1.46 24.82 28.59
CA ILE A 579 -1.08 26.08 27.92
C ILE A 579 -2.18 26.56 26.96
N ILE A 580 -2.88 25.64 26.30
CA ILE A 580 -3.83 25.99 25.24
C ILE A 580 -5.27 25.83 25.73
N ALA A 581 -5.65 24.61 26.13
CA ALA A 581 -7.05 24.31 26.44
C ALA A 581 -7.56 25.06 27.69
N ASN A 582 -6.75 25.17 28.73
CA ASN A 582 -7.12 25.85 29.97
C ASN A 582 -7.23 27.38 29.81
N GLN A 583 -6.51 27.96 28.86
CA GLN A 583 -6.59 29.39 28.53
C GLN A 583 -7.71 29.69 27.51
N GLY A 584 -8.54 28.69 27.19
CA GLY A 584 -9.67 28.84 26.27
C GLY A 584 -9.28 28.98 24.79
N LEU A 585 -8.01 28.74 24.44
CA LEU A 585 -7.55 28.68 23.07
C LEU A 585 -7.87 27.30 22.49
N LEU A 586 -8.44 27.23 21.28
CA LEU A 586 -8.80 25.96 20.62
C LEU A 586 -9.69 25.02 21.47
N LYS A 587 -10.71 25.53 22.19
CA LYS A 587 -11.62 24.75 23.07
C LYS A 587 -12.23 23.51 22.39
N ASN A 588 -12.51 23.61 21.09
CA ASN A 588 -13.11 22.54 20.29
C ASN A 588 -12.11 21.50 19.79
N HIS A 589 -10.82 21.61 20.14
CA HIS A 589 -9.77 20.68 19.70
C HIS A 589 -9.21 19.87 20.88
N GLN A 590 -8.75 18.66 20.57
CA GLN A 590 -8.05 17.79 21.51
C GLN A 590 -6.84 17.13 20.86
N VAL A 591 -5.72 17.00 21.58
CA VAL A 591 -4.55 16.28 21.07
C VAL A 591 -4.73 14.78 21.26
N ILE A 592 -4.54 14.02 20.19
CA ILE A 592 -4.64 12.56 20.18
C ILE A 592 -3.26 11.99 19.85
N SER A 593 -2.82 10.96 20.56
CA SER A 593 -1.59 10.25 20.22
C SER A 593 -1.92 9.14 19.26
N ALA A 594 -1.22 9.09 18.15
CA ALA A 594 -1.24 7.99 17.21
C ALA A 594 0.19 7.49 17.02
N TYR A 595 0.34 6.18 16.85
CA TYR A 595 1.65 5.56 16.71
C TYR A 595 1.82 4.96 15.32
N ARG A 596 2.92 5.29 14.65
CA ARG A 596 3.34 4.57 13.44
C ARG A 596 3.83 3.19 13.80
N ARG A 597 3.48 2.24 12.93
CA ARG A 597 4.00 0.87 12.96
C ARG A 597 5.49 0.88 12.59
N HIS A 598 6.32 0.22 13.40
CA HIS A 598 7.71 -0.10 13.04
C HIS A 598 7.76 -1.19 11.97
N GLN A 599 8.95 -1.48 11.45
CA GLN A 599 9.15 -2.59 10.52
C GLN A 599 8.75 -3.91 11.20
N ASN A 600 7.86 -4.67 10.56
CA ASN A 600 7.46 -6.00 11.02
C ASN A 600 8.20 -7.09 10.23
N LEU A 601 8.04 -8.34 10.62
CA LEU A 601 8.66 -9.48 9.92
C LEU A 601 8.33 -9.51 8.42
N LYS A 602 7.12 -9.08 8.01
CA LYS A 602 6.77 -8.93 6.59
C LYS A 602 7.73 -7.98 5.87
N ASP A 603 8.02 -6.83 6.46
CA ASP A 603 8.89 -5.81 5.84
C ASP A 603 10.33 -6.31 5.67
N TYR A 604 10.81 -7.17 6.58
CA TYR A 604 12.15 -7.78 6.50
C TYR A 604 12.23 -8.94 5.48
N LEU A 605 11.22 -9.82 5.48
CA LEU A 605 11.27 -11.11 4.80
C LEU A 605 10.58 -11.14 3.44
N VAL A 606 9.53 -10.33 3.25
CA VAL A 606 8.67 -10.39 2.06
C VAL A 606 9.03 -9.27 1.09
N ARG A 607 9.50 -9.64 -0.10
CA ARG A 607 9.89 -8.69 -1.15
C ARG A 607 9.02 -8.83 -2.38
N ALA A 608 8.65 -7.71 -3.00
CA ALA A 608 7.97 -7.73 -4.31
C ALA A 608 8.95 -8.14 -5.42
N LYS A 609 10.16 -7.57 -5.41
CA LYS A 609 11.22 -7.87 -6.38
C LYS A 609 12.12 -8.99 -5.85
N LEU A 610 12.39 -9.99 -6.69
CA LEU A 610 13.38 -11.02 -6.38
C LEU A 610 14.78 -10.38 -6.29
N SER A 611 15.55 -10.76 -5.28
CA SER A 611 16.97 -10.36 -5.19
C SER A 611 17.75 -10.94 -6.36
N SER A 612 18.67 -10.17 -6.94
CA SER A 612 19.58 -10.70 -7.96
C SER A 612 20.54 -11.72 -7.32
N LEU A 613 20.65 -12.90 -7.94
CA LEU A 613 21.66 -13.90 -7.56
C LEU A 613 23.06 -13.39 -7.91
N GLN A 614 23.20 -12.76 -9.08
CA GLN A 614 24.40 -12.03 -9.44
C GLN A 614 24.53 -10.82 -8.52
N GLN A 615 25.67 -10.66 -7.86
CA GLN A 615 25.99 -9.37 -7.23
C GLN A 615 25.84 -8.32 -8.33
N PRO A 616 25.07 -7.24 -8.10
CA PRO A 616 25.14 -6.13 -9.03
C PRO A 616 26.61 -5.71 -9.03
N LYS A 617 27.32 -5.90 -10.15
CA LYS A 617 28.50 -5.09 -10.45
C LYS A 617 27.94 -3.67 -10.36
N LYS A 618 28.14 -2.99 -9.23
CA LYS A 618 27.82 -1.57 -9.07
C LYS A 618 28.78 -0.80 -9.97
N LYS A 619 28.68 -0.96 -11.29
CA LYS A 619 29.05 0.09 -12.22
C LYS A 619 27.92 1.10 -12.16
N ASN A 620 27.82 1.83 -11.05
CA ASN A 620 27.27 3.17 -11.11
C ASN A 620 28.24 3.95 -11.99
N ILE A 621 28.02 3.93 -13.31
CA ILE A 621 28.83 4.66 -14.30
C ILE A 621 28.94 6.14 -13.91
N LEU A 622 27.97 6.64 -13.12
CA LEU A 622 27.92 7.99 -12.57
C LEU A 622 28.78 8.19 -11.30
N LEU A 623 29.01 7.17 -10.46
CA LEU A 623 29.99 7.27 -9.37
C LEU A 623 31.42 7.44 -9.93
N GLY A 624 31.73 6.84 -11.08
CA GLY A 624 33.01 7.02 -11.76
C GLY A 624 33.25 8.45 -12.31
N THR A 625 32.21 9.29 -12.37
CA THR A 625 32.35 10.71 -12.77
C THR A 625 32.58 11.64 -11.57
N PHE A 626 32.22 11.23 -10.36
CA PHE A 626 32.42 12.04 -9.17
C PHE A 626 33.87 11.93 -8.70
N ILE A 627 34.47 13.07 -8.41
CA ILE A 627 35.81 13.14 -7.82
C ILE A 627 35.81 14.09 -6.63
N THR A 628 36.70 13.82 -5.68
CA THR A 628 36.94 14.71 -4.55
C THR A 628 38.13 15.59 -4.86
N LEU A 629 37.93 16.90 -4.93
CA LEU A 629 39.00 17.88 -5.07
C LEU A 629 39.20 18.61 -3.73
N LYS A 630 40.45 18.88 -3.36
CA LYS A 630 40.78 19.80 -2.25
C LYS A 630 40.84 21.26 -2.71
N TYR A 631 41.12 21.47 -4.00
CA TYR A 631 41.28 22.79 -4.60
C TYR A 631 40.59 22.85 -5.97
N VAL A 632 40.01 24.01 -6.29
CA VAL A 632 39.47 24.32 -7.62
C VAL A 632 40.20 25.55 -8.19
N HIS A 633 40.51 25.51 -9.48
CA HIS A 633 41.36 26.50 -10.13
C HIS A 633 40.54 27.33 -11.11
N ASN A 634 40.62 28.66 -10.98
CA ASN A 634 40.31 29.58 -12.07
C ASN A 634 41.53 29.68 -12.97
N ARG A 635 41.43 29.17 -14.19
CA ARG A 635 42.54 29.13 -15.15
C ARG A 635 42.73 30.43 -15.92
N VAL A 636 41.70 31.27 -16.00
CA VAL A 636 41.77 32.57 -16.67
C VAL A 636 42.56 33.56 -15.82
N LYS A 637 42.29 33.57 -14.51
CA LYS A 637 42.90 34.51 -13.55
C LYS A 637 44.03 33.91 -12.72
N ASN A 638 44.43 32.67 -13.03
CA ASN A 638 45.43 31.87 -12.30
C ASN A 638 45.24 31.87 -10.75
N ARG A 639 43.99 31.71 -10.29
CA ARG A 639 43.63 31.69 -8.86
C ARG A 639 43.19 30.31 -8.40
N VAL A 640 43.53 29.95 -7.17
CA VAL A 640 43.18 28.66 -6.56
C VAL A 640 42.27 28.88 -5.36
N PHE A 641 41.20 28.10 -5.26
CA PHE A 641 40.26 28.14 -4.14
C PHE A 641 40.23 26.81 -3.42
N GLN A 642 40.39 26.83 -2.09
CA GLN A 642 40.31 25.63 -1.27
C GLN A 642 38.86 25.23 -0.99
N ILE A 643 38.53 23.96 -1.18
CA ILE A 643 37.25 23.37 -0.80
C ILE A 643 37.31 23.02 0.70
N LYS A 644 36.57 23.78 1.52
CA LYS A 644 36.57 23.64 2.99
C LYS A 644 35.70 22.48 3.52
N GLN A 645 34.93 21.81 2.67
CA GLN A 645 33.94 20.80 3.04
C GLN A 645 34.20 19.48 2.31
N SER A 646 33.82 18.36 2.92
CA SER A 646 33.83 17.06 2.24
C SER A 646 32.52 16.81 1.51
N PHE A 647 32.60 16.26 0.30
CA PHE A 647 31.44 16.01 -0.55
C PHE A 647 31.37 14.55 -0.96
N SER A 648 30.14 14.07 -1.13
CA SER A 648 29.84 12.78 -1.74
C SER A 648 28.84 12.96 -2.89
N PRO A 649 28.68 11.97 -3.78
CA PRO A 649 27.62 12.01 -4.79
C PRO A 649 26.21 12.21 -4.20
N HIS A 650 26.00 11.86 -2.93
CA HIS A 650 24.72 11.97 -2.25
C HIS A 650 24.50 13.33 -1.56
N THR A 651 25.49 14.22 -1.55
CA THR A 651 25.35 15.56 -0.96
C THR A 651 24.28 16.35 -1.71
N SER A 652 23.31 16.91 -0.96
CA SER A 652 22.19 17.72 -1.45
C SER A 652 22.31 19.18 -0.98
N ASN A 653 21.47 20.06 -1.51
CA ASN A 653 21.46 21.50 -1.24
C ASN A 653 22.86 22.15 -1.35
N CYS A 654 23.46 22.03 -2.54
CA CYS A 654 24.86 22.39 -2.77
C CYS A 654 25.10 23.02 -4.14
N ILE A 655 26.29 23.63 -4.26
CA ILE A 655 26.92 24.05 -5.50
C ILE A 655 27.94 22.99 -5.89
N TYR A 656 27.94 22.60 -7.16
CA TYR A 656 28.85 21.64 -7.74
C TYR A 656 29.53 22.22 -8.97
N LEU A 657 30.70 21.67 -9.31
CA LEU A 657 31.49 22.00 -10.46
C LEU A 657 31.55 20.78 -11.38
N ILE A 658 31.14 20.94 -12.63
CA ILE A 658 31.43 19.98 -13.70
C ILE A 658 32.63 20.51 -14.49
N PHE A 659 33.54 19.62 -14.87
CA PHE A 659 34.61 19.97 -15.78
C PHE A 659 34.88 18.82 -16.76
N CYS A 660 35.36 19.18 -17.95
CA CYS A 660 35.73 18.22 -18.98
C CYS A 660 37.12 17.65 -18.70
N LYS A 661 37.26 16.32 -18.61
CA LYS A 661 38.57 15.65 -18.45
C LYS A 661 39.50 15.96 -19.63
N THR A 662 38.94 16.11 -20.84
CA THR A 662 39.69 16.27 -22.08
C THR A 662 40.25 17.69 -22.23
N CYS A 663 39.41 18.73 -22.21
CA CYS A 663 39.84 20.12 -22.43
C CYS A 663 39.81 21.01 -21.18
N ARG A 664 39.40 20.46 -20.03
CA ARG A 664 39.40 21.14 -18.72
C ARG A 664 38.48 22.35 -18.57
N ILE A 665 37.62 22.64 -19.55
CA ILE A 665 36.59 23.68 -19.45
C ILE A 665 35.62 23.36 -18.30
N GLN A 666 35.10 24.39 -17.64
CA GLN A 666 34.35 24.27 -16.39
C GLN A 666 32.91 24.79 -16.50
N TYR A 667 32.02 24.21 -15.69
CA TYR A 667 30.63 24.58 -15.50
C TYR A 667 30.30 24.57 -14.01
N VAL A 668 29.72 25.65 -13.49
CA VAL A 668 29.21 25.70 -12.13
C VAL A 668 27.69 25.53 -12.16
N GLY A 669 27.16 24.68 -11.28
CA GLY A 669 25.72 24.48 -11.13
C GLY A 669 25.28 24.36 -9.68
N GLN A 670 23.98 24.57 -9.44
CA GLN A 670 23.34 24.29 -8.15
C GLN A 670 22.31 23.17 -8.20
N THR A 671 22.07 22.54 -7.04
CA THR A 671 21.00 21.56 -6.87
C THR A 671 20.44 21.59 -5.45
N SER A 672 19.10 21.53 -5.31
CA SER A 672 18.42 21.18 -4.05
C SER A 672 18.46 19.68 -3.78
N ASN A 673 18.43 18.87 -4.84
CA ASN A 673 18.57 17.41 -4.79
C ASN A 673 20.03 17.00 -4.63
N SER A 674 20.32 15.69 -4.58
CA SER A 674 21.70 15.20 -4.55
C SER A 674 22.46 15.50 -5.86
N ILE A 675 23.79 15.65 -5.77
CA ILE A 675 24.68 15.79 -6.94
C ILE A 675 24.44 14.63 -7.92
N LEU A 676 24.30 13.40 -7.41
CA LEU A 676 24.04 12.21 -8.21
C LEU A 676 22.74 12.35 -9.04
N THR A 677 21.65 12.78 -8.42
CA THR A 677 20.37 13.05 -9.11
C THR A 677 20.55 14.10 -10.21
N ARG A 678 21.30 15.18 -9.92
CA ARG A 678 21.56 16.23 -10.89
C ARG A 678 22.42 15.75 -12.07
N MET A 679 23.36 14.85 -11.82
CA MET A 679 24.15 14.23 -12.90
C MET A 679 23.33 13.27 -13.76
N TYR A 680 22.33 12.59 -13.21
CA TYR A 680 21.37 11.83 -14.02
C TYR A 680 20.61 12.73 -15.00
N GLN A 681 20.17 13.92 -14.54
CA GLN A 681 19.48 14.90 -15.38
C GLN A 681 20.38 15.39 -16.52
N HIS A 682 21.62 15.79 -16.20
CA HIS A 682 22.59 16.22 -17.21
C HIS A 682 22.89 15.11 -18.23
N ARG A 683 23.09 13.86 -17.76
CA ARG A 683 23.31 12.70 -18.64
C ARG A 683 22.10 12.45 -19.54
N TYR A 684 20.89 12.58 -19.00
CA TYR A 684 19.67 12.42 -19.76
C TYR A 684 19.55 13.50 -20.85
N CYS A 685 19.84 14.76 -20.55
CA CYS A 685 19.84 15.83 -21.54
C CYS A 685 20.87 15.59 -22.65
N ILE A 686 22.12 15.25 -22.30
CA ILE A 686 23.18 14.96 -23.26
C ILE A 686 22.85 13.73 -24.12
N LYS A 687 22.46 12.61 -23.51
CA LYS A 687 22.18 11.36 -24.24
C LYS A 687 21.01 11.51 -25.22
N ASN A 688 19.98 12.25 -24.83
CA ASN A 688 18.75 12.40 -25.62
C ASN A 688 18.69 13.71 -26.42
N LYS A 689 19.82 14.43 -26.57
CA LYS A 689 19.92 15.70 -27.30
C LYS A 689 18.83 16.72 -26.90
N ARG A 690 18.56 16.84 -25.59
CA ARG A 690 17.67 17.88 -25.04
C ARG A 690 18.49 19.05 -24.52
N GLU A 691 17.92 20.25 -24.56
CA GLU A 691 18.60 21.49 -24.12
C GLU A 691 19.90 21.77 -24.89
N VAL A 692 19.92 21.43 -26.20
CA VAL A 692 21.07 21.65 -27.10
C VAL A 692 21.43 23.13 -27.30
N HIS A 693 20.61 24.06 -26.82
CA HIS A 693 20.94 25.48 -26.76
C HIS A 693 21.90 25.82 -25.60
N THR A 694 22.07 24.91 -24.63
CA THR A 694 22.97 25.14 -23.49
C THR A 694 24.41 24.77 -23.84
N PRO A 695 25.40 25.61 -23.50
CA PRO A 695 26.81 25.33 -23.79
C PRO A 695 27.30 24.01 -23.19
N LEU A 696 26.80 23.65 -22.00
CA LEU A 696 27.12 22.40 -21.33
C LEU A 696 26.74 21.17 -22.17
N VAL A 697 25.52 21.15 -22.72
CA VAL A 697 25.03 20.01 -23.51
C VAL A 697 25.76 19.94 -24.84
N GLN A 698 25.93 21.06 -25.55
CA GLN A 698 26.69 21.09 -26.81
C GLN A 698 28.11 20.55 -26.63
N HIS A 699 28.79 20.99 -25.57
CA HIS A 699 30.16 20.57 -25.27
C HIS A 699 30.28 19.05 -25.06
N PHE A 700 29.40 18.46 -24.25
CA PHE A 700 29.47 17.03 -23.94
C PHE A 700 28.79 16.11 -24.97
N LEU A 701 28.06 16.67 -25.95
CA LEU A 701 27.72 15.96 -27.17
C LEU A 701 28.96 15.72 -28.05
N LEU A 702 29.90 16.67 -28.09
CA LEU A 702 31.16 16.54 -28.83
C LEU A 702 32.19 15.68 -28.07
N HIS A 703 32.41 15.96 -26.78
CA HIS A 703 33.45 15.28 -25.99
C HIS A 703 33.01 13.93 -25.39
N GLY A 704 31.71 13.64 -25.43
CA GLY A 704 31.11 12.42 -24.88
C GLY A 704 31.01 12.42 -23.34
N TRP A 705 30.11 11.59 -22.82
CA TRP A 705 29.83 11.48 -21.38
C TRP A 705 31.05 11.02 -20.56
N GLN A 706 31.95 10.24 -21.15
CA GLN A 706 33.13 9.74 -20.44
C GLN A 706 34.10 10.85 -20.02
N ALA A 707 34.05 12.01 -20.70
CA ALA A 707 34.83 13.19 -20.37
C ALA A 707 34.27 13.96 -19.16
N VAL A 708 33.04 13.70 -18.72
CA VAL A 708 32.42 14.44 -17.60
C VAL A 708 33.08 14.06 -16.28
N ARG A 709 33.51 15.07 -15.51
CA ARG A 709 33.87 14.93 -14.10
C ARG A 709 33.12 15.96 -13.27
N VAL A 710 32.73 15.59 -12.06
CA VAL A 710 31.98 16.45 -11.14
C VAL A 710 32.57 16.42 -9.74
N THR A 711 32.56 17.56 -9.06
CA THR A 711 32.90 17.68 -7.64
C THR A 711 31.94 18.64 -6.94
N GLY A 712 31.74 18.49 -5.63
CA GLY A 712 31.04 19.49 -4.83
C GLY A 712 32.01 20.59 -4.38
N ILE A 713 31.55 21.85 -4.37
CA ILE A 713 32.40 22.99 -3.99
C ILE A 713 31.89 23.71 -2.74
N GLN A 714 30.57 23.80 -2.54
CA GLN A 714 29.99 24.41 -1.34
C GLN A 714 28.60 23.84 -1.05
N SER A 715 28.31 23.51 0.20
CA SER A 715 26.98 23.09 0.63
C SER A 715 26.52 23.82 1.89
N ASN A 716 25.20 23.96 2.01
CA ASN A 716 24.54 24.32 3.25
C ASN A 716 23.13 23.75 3.22
N SER A 717 22.81 22.86 4.17
CA SER A 717 21.50 22.21 4.26
C SER A 717 20.33 23.19 4.42
N SER A 718 20.59 24.39 4.95
CA SER A 718 19.59 25.40 5.28
C SER A 718 19.36 26.42 4.15
N TRP A 719 20.09 26.35 3.03
CA TRP A 719 19.92 27.31 1.95
C TRP A 719 18.53 27.22 1.30
N THR A 720 17.89 28.37 1.18
CA THR A 720 16.77 28.60 0.29
C THR A 720 17.22 28.59 -1.18
N GLU A 721 16.28 28.48 -2.12
CA GLU A 721 16.59 28.53 -3.55
C GLU A 721 17.28 29.84 -3.95
N LYS A 722 16.84 30.98 -3.38
CA LYS A 722 17.41 32.31 -3.65
C LYS A 722 18.86 32.39 -3.19
N GLU A 723 19.16 31.95 -1.97
CA GLU A 723 20.53 31.93 -1.44
C GLU A 723 21.45 31.01 -2.23
N ARG A 724 20.95 29.83 -2.62
CA ARG A 724 21.71 28.88 -3.42
C ARG A 724 22.02 29.42 -4.83
N LYS A 725 21.05 30.07 -5.49
CA LYS A 725 21.29 30.77 -6.78
C LYS A 725 22.25 31.95 -6.64
N ASN A 726 22.22 32.68 -5.51
CA ASN A 726 23.19 33.73 -5.24
C ASN A 726 24.61 33.17 -5.11
N LYS A 727 24.76 32.03 -4.41
CA LYS A 727 26.04 31.35 -4.25
C LYS A 727 26.55 30.74 -5.56
N GLU A 728 25.66 30.18 -6.38
CA GLU A 728 25.98 29.74 -7.75
C GLU A 728 26.56 30.89 -8.57
N ARG A 729 25.91 32.07 -8.57
CA ARG A 729 26.41 33.27 -9.28
C ARG A 729 27.78 33.72 -8.79
N GLN A 730 28.01 33.69 -7.47
CA GLN A 730 29.32 34.02 -6.89
C GLN A 730 30.41 33.04 -7.40
N TRP A 731 30.14 31.74 -7.42
CA TRP A 731 31.10 30.76 -7.91
C TRP A 731 31.34 30.83 -9.42
N ILE A 732 30.31 31.11 -10.21
CA ILE A 732 30.46 31.37 -11.66
C ILE A 732 31.43 32.53 -11.90
N TYR A 733 31.31 33.61 -11.12
CA TYR A 733 32.21 34.76 -11.22
C TYR A 733 33.63 34.45 -10.74
N LEU A 734 33.77 33.75 -9.61
CA LEU A 734 35.07 33.40 -9.02
C LEU A 734 35.89 32.46 -9.92
N LEU A 735 35.23 31.52 -10.61
CA LEU A 735 35.86 30.53 -11.47
C LEU A 735 35.85 30.91 -12.96
N ASP A 736 35.21 32.02 -13.30
CA ASP A 736 35.09 32.54 -14.67
C ASP A 736 34.53 31.52 -15.66
N THR A 737 33.43 30.86 -15.28
CA THR A 737 32.85 29.75 -16.04
C THR A 737 31.83 30.18 -17.09
N LYS A 738 31.72 31.46 -17.41
CA LYS A 738 30.83 31.95 -18.49
C LYS A 738 31.50 31.77 -19.86
N GLN A 739 30.72 31.61 -20.93
CA GLN A 739 31.27 31.64 -22.29
C GLN A 739 32.01 32.96 -22.59
N PRO A 740 33.16 32.92 -23.30
CA PRO A 740 33.76 31.75 -23.96
C PRO A 740 34.64 30.86 -23.05
N HIS A 741 35.00 31.32 -21.87
CA HIS A 741 35.98 30.65 -20.99
C HIS A 741 35.41 29.44 -20.20
N GLY A 742 34.09 29.32 -20.15
CA GLY A 742 33.40 28.18 -19.53
C GLY A 742 32.05 27.85 -20.17
N LEU A 743 31.29 26.97 -19.51
CA LEU A 743 30.07 26.37 -20.05
C LEU A 743 28.77 26.96 -19.44
N ASN A 744 28.86 27.99 -18.61
CA ASN A 744 27.69 28.74 -18.16
C ASN A 744 27.28 29.79 -19.21
N VAL A 745 25.98 29.96 -19.39
CA VAL A 745 25.41 30.93 -20.34
C VAL A 745 25.80 32.36 -19.95
N LYS A 746 26.19 33.17 -20.94
CA LYS A 746 26.37 34.61 -20.77
C LYS A 746 24.97 35.23 -20.66
N SER A 747 24.62 35.67 -19.47
CA SER A 747 23.42 36.50 -19.26
C SER A 747 23.65 37.83 -19.97
N ASN A 748 22.81 38.17 -20.95
CA ASN A 748 22.76 39.53 -21.52
C ASN A 748 22.51 40.57 -20.43
#